data_AF-A0A074YPR9-F1
#
_entry.id   AF-A0A074YPR9-F1
#
_cell.length_a   1.000
_cell.length_b   1.000
_cell.length_c   1.000
_cell.angle_alpha   90.00
_cell.angle_beta   90.00
_cell.angle_gamma   90.00
#
_symmetry.space_group_name_H-M   'P 1'
#
loop_
_entity.id
_entity.type
_entity.pdbx_description
1 polymer ?
#
loop_
_entity_poly.entity_id
_entity_poly.type
_entity_poly.pdbx_seq_one_letter_code
_entity_poly.pdbx_strand_id
1 'polypeptide(L)'
;MIYQSINWIDSTKEVSSVTLPNVTSGAATGPGGAAQKTRLHIFAVSLVSATGSGISLEIQQARSTQLWMEGTNKTQIFEAIVVNTGHQWILANNSVKVIVEASGVETVQPGVINRLRPGDRATVRIGVVNSDGTEPGTKGEATLRVTGAGVQASSTFDAVFGIAPYEATYESIYSHESPPWYTGGKYGIFIHWGVYAVPGWGNSGEKEQYAEWYWWYMNQGSNSSNSADFYEYNLATYGPDHVYDDFIQNFTTEHYDPKEWVDLFSDAGAQYFVQVSKHHEGYALFDIPANITQRTSVAQVPHKNLLQMLFDAADQYQPHLHKATYFSLPEWFHPDYKKYGFGEADGAGWPGGNATNPYTNETLPYTGYVAVEDFVSDLILPEMQILAQMGTEIMWCDIGGPNLTAEFSAEYFNSMATQGKQVLINNRCGLPGDFDTPEYARYEAVQTRKWESNLGMDPFSYGYNRATPVSAYITPASIVTSLIDITSKNGNFLLDIGPQANGTIVDIEKKNLRDAGRWIKSHGEAIFNTTYWFITPEEGDTGRFTQTPDAFYMLTLYPPNATLVLDSPVPYVAGDKVTVVGGNMSGSVVPSRLLANGSLELTISDAVRGSDEYSWVFKIPFGGVQTMGNATYTGSAPPAQQTANDARKLSSSCLGLVPSVLLGLMFCFA
;
A
#
# COMPACT_ATOMS: atom_id res chain seq x y z
N MET A 1 7.43 11.23 12.77
CA MET A 1 7.43 9.79 12.42
C MET A 1 8.36 9.04 13.36
N ILE A 2 7.90 7.91 13.93
CA ILE A 2 8.77 6.96 14.63
C ILE A 2 9.18 5.89 13.61
N TYR A 3 10.43 5.93 13.17
CA TYR A 3 11.04 4.92 12.32
C TYR A 3 11.55 3.78 13.19
N GLN A 4 11.26 2.55 12.79
CA GLN A 4 11.85 1.38 13.41
C GLN A 4 12.82 0.76 12.41
N SER A 5 14.11 0.74 12.74
CA SER A 5 15.12 -0.03 12.03
C SER A 5 15.39 -1.31 12.80
N ILE A 6 15.32 -2.44 12.14
CA ILE A 6 15.67 -3.71 12.76
C ILE A 6 16.73 -4.35 11.89
N ASN A 7 17.86 -4.68 12.50
CA ASN A 7 19.03 -5.16 11.80
C ASN A 7 19.29 -6.59 12.23
N TRP A 8 19.27 -7.47 11.24
CA TRP A 8 19.75 -8.84 11.44
C TRP A 8 21.25 -8.82 11.71
N ILE A 9 21.66 -9.69 12.61
CA ILE A 9 23.06 -9.96 12.89
C ILE A 9 23.24 -11.46 12.77
N ASP A 10 24.33 -11.86 12.12
CA ASP A 10 24.73 -13.26 12.02
C ASP A 10 24.87 -13.87 13.42
N SER A 11 23.98 -14.81 13.75
CA SER A 11 23.97 -15.47 15.06
C SER A 11 25.22 -16.30 15.32
N THR A 12 26.04 -16.55 14.29
CA THR A 12 27.36 -17.20 14.43
C THR A 12 28.49 -16.22 14.76
N LYS A 13 28.25 -14.90 14.71
CA LYS A 13 29.23 -13.84 14.97
C LYS A 13 28.97 -13.17 16.31
N GLU A 14 30.02 -12.64 16.93
CA GLU A 14 29.92 -11.88 18.19
C GLU A 14 29.75 -10.38 17.87
N VAL A 15 28.80 -9.72 18.55
CA VAL A 15 28.62 -8.27 18.42
C VAL A 15 29.63 -7.55 19.31
N SER A 16 30.65 -6.95 18.69
CA SER A 16 31.68 -6.22 19.43
C SER A 16 31.26 -4.82 19.85
N SER A 17 30.50 -4.10 19.01
CA SER A 17 30.02 -2.74 19.27
C SER A 17 28.88 -2.35 18.34
N VAL A 18 28.00 -1.46 18.81
CA VAL A 18 26.98 -0.80 17.98
C VAL A 18 27.38 0.66 17.82
N THR A 19 27.60 1.09 16.58
CA THR A 19 27.94 2.48 16.28
C THR A 19 26.76 3.12 15.56
N LEU A 20 26.27 4.22 16.14
CA LEU A 20 25.18 4.99 15.56
C LEU A 20 25.76 6.03 14.59
N PRO A 21 25.02 6.38 13.52
CA PRO A 21 25.49 7.37 12.57
C PRO A 21 25.78 8.70 13.27
N ASN A 22 26.99 9.23 13.06
CA ASN A 22 27.44 10.54 13.55
C ASN A 22 27.30 11.64 12.48
N VAL A 23 26.58 11.33 11.40
CA VAL A 23 26.36 12.22 10.26
C VAL A 23 24.87 12.49 10.12
N THR A 24 24.51 13.77 10.17
CA THR A 24 23.20 14.30 9.77
C THR A 24 23.10 14.50 8.25
N SER A 25 24.00 13.90 7.48
CA SER A 25 24.07 14.06 6.02
C SER A 25 22.97 13.25 5.33
N GLY A 26 21.78 13.81 5.35
CA GLY A 26 20.72 13.61 4.40
C GLY A 26 20.04 14.96 4.31
N ALA A 27 20.08 15.60 3.15
CA ALA A 27 19.30 16.81 2.95
C ALA A 27 17.83 16.41 3.06
N ALA A 28 17.25 16.55 4.25
CA ALA A 28 15.80 16.65 4.38
C ALA A 28 15.46 18.01 3.77
N THR A 29 15.27 18.03 2.46
CA THR A 29 14.48 19.08 1.83
C THR A 29 13.08 18.91 2.36
N GLY A 30 12.61 19.86 3.18
CA GLY A 30 11.17 19.97 3.43
C GLY A 30 10.41 20.21 2.12
N PRO A 31 9.07 20.24 2.14
CA PRO A 31 8.29 20.72 0.99
C PRO A 31 8.91 22.00 0.43
N GLY A 32 9.22 22.02 -0.87
CA GLY A 32 9.87 23.16 -1.53
C GLY A 32 11.39 23.27 -1.39
N GLY A 33 12.12 22.22 -0.99
CA GLY A 33 13.59 22.20 -1.09
C GLY A 33 14.36 22.78 0.11
N ALA A 34 13.67 23.15 1.20
CA ALA A 34 14.30 23.82 2.34
C ALA A 34 15.15 22.87 3.19
N ALA A 35 16.42 23.22 3.44
CA ALA A 35 17.32 22.42 4.26
C ALA A 35 16.86 22.36 5.73
N GLN A 36 16.50 21.17 6.21
CA GLN A 36 16.13 20.95 7.61
C GLN A 36 17.32 20.52 8.48
N LYS A 37 17.36 21.01 9.72
CA LYS A 37 18.30 20.55 10.75
C LYS A 37 17.78 19.25 11.35
N THR A 38 18.28 18.11 10.89
CA THR A 38 17.86 16.81 11.42
C THR A 38 18.52 16.52 12.78
N ARG A 39 17.77 15.88 13.68
CA ARG A 39 18.27 15.33 14.95
C ARG A 39 17.88 13.86 15.03
N LEU A 40 18.80 13.01 15.49
CA LEU A 40 18.53 11.60 15.73
C LEU A 40 18.09 11.40 17.18
N HIS A 41 16.82 11.09 17.39
CA HIS A 41 16.29 10.71 18.71
C HIS A 41 16.15 9.18 18.78
N ILE A 42 16.85 8.54 19.72
CA ILE A 42 16.76 7.09 19.94
C ILE A 42 15.92 6.85 21.19
N PHE A 43 14.79 6.17 21.02
CA PHE A 43 13.87 5.89 22.12
C PHE A 43 14.19 4.58 22.82
N ALA A 44 14.53 3.56 22.03
CA ALA A 44 14.85 2.24 22.55
C ALA A 44 15.87 1.55 21.63
N VAL A 45 16.69 0.72 22.27
CA VAL A 45 17.55 -0.27 21.62
C VAL A 45 17.27 -1.61 22.27
N SER A 46 16.82 -2.58 21.49
CA SER A 46 16.55 -3.94 21.98
C SER A 46 17.51 -4.94 21.34
N LEU A 47 18.01 -5.85 22.16
CA LEU A 47 18.98 -6.87 21.77
C LEU A 47 18.42 -8.26 22.06
N VAL A 48 18.12 -9.04 21.01
CA VAL A 48 17.63 -10.43 21.16
C VAL A 48 18.83 -11.38 21.04
N SER A 49 19.06 -12.20 22.06
CA SER A 49 20.20 -13.12 22.08
C SER A 49 19.87 -14.45 21.42
N ALA A 50 20.79 -14.97 20.61
CA ALA A 50 20.77 -16.35 20.15
C ALA A 50 21.13 -17.28 21.32
N THR A 51 20.12 -17.74 22.05
CA THR A 51 20.28 -18.52 23.29
C THR A 51 20.07 -20.03 23.10
N GLY A 52 19.55 -20.44 21.94
CA GLY A 52 19.14 -21.82 21.70
C GLY A 52 20.18 -22.67 20.95
N SER A 53 20.45 -23.88 21.44
CA SER A 53 21.07 -24.92 20.62
C SER A 53 19.99 -25.66 19.81
N GLY A 54 20.24 -25.92 18.53
CA GLY A 54 19.25 -26.54 17.64
C GLY A 54 18.20 -25.54 17.12
N ILE A 55 16.95 -25.99 17.01
CA ILE A 55 15.81 -25.14 16.66
C ILE A 55 15.30 -24.46 17.94
N SER A 56 15.27 -23.13 17.96
CA SER A 56 14.75 -22.36 19.08
C SER A 56 13.97 -21.17 18.55
N LEU A 57 12.71 -21.05 18.98
CA LEU A 57 11.80 -20.00 18.54
C LEU A 57 11.37 -19.16 19.74
N GLU A 58 11.35 -17.85 19.56
CA GLU A 58 10.86 -16.89 20.54
C GLU A 58 9.64 -16.16 19.98
N ILE A 59 8.64 -15.93 20.83
CA ILE A 59 7.47 -15.12 20.51
C ILE A 59 7.81 -13.68 20.90
N GLN A 60 8.15 -12.85 19.92
CA GLN A 60 8.50 -11.45 20.16
C GLN A 60 7.27 -10.59 20.44
N GLN A 61 6.16 -10.91 19.79
CA GLN A 61 4.90 -10.20 19.94
C GLN A 61 3.74 -11.15 19.68
N ALA A 62 2.66 -11.00 20.46
CA ALA A 62 1.36 -11.61 20.21
C ALA A 62 0.28 -10.57 20.50
N ARG A 63 -0.74 -10.48 19.64
CA ARG A 63 -1.86 -9.56 19.83
C ARG A 63 -3.14 -10.08 19.17
N SER A 64 -4.29 -9.77 19.76
CA SER A 64 -5.58 -9.80 19.06
C SER A 64 -5.73 -8.54 18.20
N THR A 65 -6.37 -8.65 17.04
CA THR A 65 -6.69 -7.51 16.17
C THR A 65 -8.20 -7.29 16.07
N GLN A 66 -8.63 -6.13 15.58
CA GLN A 66 -10.03 -5.90 15.19
C GLN A 66 -10.28 -6.30 13.71
N LEU A 67 -9.35 -7.02 13.09
CA LEU A 67 -9.45 -7.51 11.71
C LEU A 67 -10.03 -8.92 11.68
N TRP A 68 -10.66 -9.28 10.55
CA TRP A 68 -11.14 -10.63 10.33
C TRP A 68 -10.79 -11.15 8.93
N MET A 69 -10.89 -12.47 8.76
CA MET A 69 -10.71 -13.12 7.48
C MET A 69 -11.91 -12.84 6.58
N GLU A 70 -11.66 -12.27 5.41
CA GLU A 70 -12.69 -11.96 4.43
C GLU A 70 -13.46 -13.22 3.99
N GLY A 71 -14.75 -13.08 3.73
CA GLY A 71 -15.64 -14.20 3.38
C GLY A 71 -16.01 -15.13 4.54
N THR A 72 -15.56 -14.85 5.77
CA THR A 72 -15.94 -15.59 6.98
C THR A 72 -16.99 -14.83 7.80
N ASN A 73 -17.63 -15.52 8.76
CA ASN A 73 -18.47 -14.87 9.77
C ASN A 73 -17.61 -14.21 10.86
N LYS A 74 -16.78 -13.24 10.46
CA LYS A 74 -15.84 -12.50 11.33
C LYS A 74 -14.90 -13.40 12.14
N THR A 75 -14.27 -14.40 11.48
CA THR A 75 -13.14 -15.12 12.07
C THR A 75 -12.01 -14.12 12.34
N GLN A 76 -11.83 -13.76 13.61
CA GLN A 76 -10.90 -12.73 14.06
C GLN A 76 -9.46 -13.17 13.76
N ILE A 77 -8.66 -12.21 13.33
CA ILE A 77 -7.24 -12.42 13.10
C ILE A 77 -6.48 -12.09 14.38
N PHE A 78 -5.72 -13.04 14.88
CA PHE A 78 -4.65 -12.82 15.85
C PHE A 78 -3.33 -12.78 15.09
N GLU A 79 -2.42 -11.90 15.51
CA GLU A 79 -1.11 -11.78 14.89
C GLU A 79 0.00 -12.09 15.88
N ALA A 80 1.03 -12.78 15.41
CA ALA A 80 2.22 -13.10 16.17
C ALA A 80 3.49 -12.82 15.35
N ILE A 81 4.52 -12.33 16.02
CA ILE A 81 5.88 -12.26 15.47
C ILE A 81 6.71 -13.35 16.13
N VAL A 82 7.16 -14.33 15.33
CA VAL A 82 7.98 -15.45 15.78
C VAL A 82 9.38 -15.31 15.20
N VAL A 83 10.39 -15.33 16.06
CA VAL A 83 11.80 -15.18 15.69
C VAL A 83 12.52 -16.50 15.89
N ASN A 84 13.38 -16.90 14.95
CA ASN A 84 14.26 -18.04 15.15
C ASN A 84 15.57 -17.61 15.81
N THR A 85 15.67 -17.84 17.12
CA THR A 85 16.86 -17.53 17.94
C THR A 85 17.83 -18.70 18.06
N GLY A 86 17.51 -19.83 17.42
CA GLY A 86 18.37 -21.00 17.33
C GLY A 86 19.38 -20.94 16.19
N HIS A 87 20.09 -22.05 15.99
CA HIS A 87 21.11 -22.20 14.93
C HIS A 87 20.65 -23.15 13.81
N GLN A 88 19.46 -23.74 13.94
CA GLN A 88 18.87 -24.62 12.92
C GLN A 88 17.68 -23.96 12.22
N TRP A 89 17.45 -24.37 10.97
CA TRP A 89 16.36 -23.88 10.15
C TRP A 89 15.03 -24.54 10.51
N ILE A 90 13.94 -23.78 10.38
CA ILE A 90 12.62 -24.34 10.08
C ILE A 90 12.55 -24.52 8.56
N LEU A 91 12.16 -25.72 8.13
CA LEU A 91 11.92 -26.15 6.76
C LEU A 91 10.55 -26.83 6.67
N ALA A 92 10.06 -27.09 5.46
CA ALA A 92 8.72 -27.66 5.28
C ALA A 92 8.54 -29.05 5.92
N ASN A 93 9.61 -29.85 6.06
CA ASN A 93 9.56 -31.17 6.69
C ASN A 93 9.54 -31.12 8.23
N ASN A 94 9.81 -29.96 8.82
CA ASN A 94 9.74 -29.68 10.26
C ASN A 94 9.00 -28.35 10.53
N SER A 95 7.97 -28.05 9.73
CA SER A 95 7.14 -26.86 9.85
C SER A 95 6.59 -26.71 11.26
N VAL A 96 6.45 -25.47 11.73
CA VAL A 96 5.85 -25.19 13.04
C VAL A 96 4.46 -24.60 12.90
N LYS A 97 3.58 -24.96 13.84
CA LYS A 97 2.21 -24.47 13.95
C LYS A 97 2.11 -23.45 15.08
N VAL A 98 1.35 -22.39 14.84
CA VAL A 98 1.06 -21.34 15.80
C VAL A 98 -0.45 -21.32 16.07
N ILE A 99 -0.84 -21.47 17.33
CA ILE A 99 -2.24 -21.46 17.77
C ILE A 99 -2.43 -20.50 18.94
N VAL A 100 -3.66 -20.08 19.16
CA VAL A 100 -4.10 -19.32 20.34
C VAL A 100 -5.00 -20.20 21.19
N GLU A 101 -4.73 -20.26 22.49
CA GLU A 101 -5.55 -20.94 23.47
C GLU A 101 -6.06 -19.94 24.50
N ALA A 102 -7.37 -19.85 24.68
CA ALA A 102 -8.00 -19.22 25.83
C ALA A 102 -9.36 -19.86 26.08
N SER A 103 -9.94 -19.70 27.28
CA SER A 103 -11.27 -20.25 27.57
C SER A 103 -12.38 -19.64 26.70
N GLY A 104 -12.22 -18.38 26.29
CA GLY A 104 -13.21 -17.64 25.52
C GLY A 104 -13.08 -17.74 24.00
N VAL A 105 -12.08 -18.45 23.47
CA VAL A 105 -11.86 -18.55 22.03
C VAL A 105 -11.38 -19.93 21.56
N GLU A 106 -11.64 -20.24 20.30
CA GLU A 106 -11.14 -21.43 19.61
C GLU A 106 -10.31 -21.02 18.38
N THR A 107 -9.12 -21.62 18.22
CA THR A 107 -8.35 -21.49 16.98
C THR A 107 -8.98 -22.37 15.90
N VAL A 108 -9.53 -21.74 14.85
CA VAL A 108 -10.11 -22.44 13.69
C VAL A 108 -9.14 -22.49 12.49
N GLN A 109 -8.18 -21.57 12.44
CA GLN A 109 -7.14 -21.56 11.41
C GLN A 109 -5.77 -21.31 12.04
N PRO A 110 -4.99 -22.38 12.31
CA PRO A 110 -3.62 -22.26 12.80
C PRO A 110 -2.73 -21.50 11.84
N GLY A 111 -1.83 -20.68 12.38
CA GLY A 111 -0.71 -20.15 11.63
C GLY A 111 0.33 -21.24 11.36
N VAL A 112 1.05 -21.14 10.24
CA VAL A 112 2.09 -22.10 9.87
C VAL A 112 3.35 -21.37 9.41
N ILE A 113 4.52 -21.83 9.86
CA ILE A 113 5.82 -21.36 9.37
C ILE A 113 6.52 -22.52 8.69
N ASN A 114 6.66 -22.42 7.36
CA ASN A 114 7.26 -23.44 6.50
C ASN A 114 8.76 -23.23 6.25
N ARG A 115 9.24 -21.99 6.41
CA ARG A 115 10.65 -21.64 6.24
C ARG A 115 11.00 -20.52 7.21
N LEU A 116 12.02 -20.73 8.04
CA LEU A 116 12.55 -19.67 8.89
C LEU A 116 14.01 -19.96 9.24
N ARG A 117 14.90 -19.10 8.77
CA ARG A 117 16.34 -19.23 9.03
C ARG A 117 16.73 -18.67 10.40
N PRO A 118 17.89 -19.07 10.96
CA PRO A 118 18.46 -18.42 12.12
C PRO A 118 18.55 -16.89 12.01
N GLY A 119 18.03 -16.21 13.03
CA GLY A 119 17.96 -14.75 13.16
C GLY A 119 16.87 -14.06 12.35
N ASP A 120 16.12 -14.76 11.50
CA ASP A 120 14.99 -14.18 10.77
C ASP A 120 13.68 -14.27 11.57
N ARG A 121 12.65 -13.54 11.13
CA ARG A 121 11.31 -13.51 11.75
C ARG A 121 10.21 -13.83 10.76
N ALA A 122 9.12 -14.39 11.28
CA ALA A 122 7.86 -14.54 10.56
C ALA A 122 6.74 -13.79 11.29
N THR A 123 5.97 -13.00 10.54
CA THR A 123 4.67 -12.50 10.99
C THR A 123 3.61 -13.53 10.61
N VAL A 124 2.87 -14.02 11.58
CA VAL A 124 1.92 -15.13 11.44
C VAL A 124 0.53 -14.65 11.81
N ARG A 125 -0.45 -14.93 10.94
CA ARG A 125 -1.87 -14.69 11.19
C ARG A 125 -2.55 -15.99 11.61
N ILE A 126 -3.33 -15.94 12.68
CA ILE A 126 -4.08 -17.06 13.25
C ILE A 126 -5.56 -16.68 13.24
N GLY A 127 -6.41 -17.54 12.69
CA GLY A 127 -7.86 -17.35 12.67
C GLY A 127 -8.50 -17.94 13.91
N VAL A 128 -9.24 -17.11 14.63
CA VAL A 128 -9.83 -17.40 15.94
C VAL A 128 -11.32 -17.03 15.93
N VAL A 129 -12.14 -17.85 16.57
CA VAL A 129 -13.57 -17.55 16.80
C VAL A 129 -13.87 -17.53 18.29
N ASN A 130 -14.87 -16.76 18.69
CA ASN A 130 -15.32 -16.75 20.07
C ASN A 130 -16.00 -18.08 20.40
N SER A 131 -15.70 -18.62 21.59
CA SER A 131 -16.42 -19.75 22.16
C SER A 131 -17.85 -19.34 22.54
N ASP A 132 -18.76 -20.31 22.60
CA ASP A 132 -20.15 -20.10 23.01
C ASP A 132 -20.22 -19.33 24.34
N GLY A 133 -20.99 -18.22 24.34
CA GLY A 133 -21.16 -17.34 25.50
C GLY A 133 -20.08 -16.27 25.69
N THR A 134 -19.10 -16.17 24.78
CA THR A 134 -18.11 -15.08 24.78
C THR A 134 -18.55 -13.95 23.85
N GLU A 135 -18.99 -12.83 24.44
CA GLU A 135 -19.41 -11.66 23.68
C GLU A 135 -18.23 -10.96 22.99
N PRO A 136 -18.41 -10.38 21.79
CA PRO A 136 -17.38 -9.57 21.15
C PRO A 136 -16.93 -8.40 22.03
N GLY A 137 -15.62 -8.18 22.11
CA GLY A 137 -15.02 -7.18 22.99
C GLY A 137 -14.65 -7.69 24.40
N THR A 138 -14.93 -8.96 24.70
CA THR A 138 -14.51 -9.57 25.98
C THR A 138 -12.99 -9.53 26.11
N LYS A 139 -12.48 -8.95 27.21
CA LYS A 139 -11.05 -8.93 27.54
C LYS A 139 -10.68 -10.18 28.33
N GLY A 140 -9.58 -10.82 27.98
CA GLY A 140 -9.07 -11.99 28.69
C GLY A 140 -7.61 -12.28 28.39
N GLU A 141 -6.99 -13.10 29.24
CA GLU A 141 -5.64 -13.61 28.98
C GLU A 141 -5.73 -14.75 27.94
N ALA A 142 -4.87 -14.68 26.92
CA ALA A 142 -4.70 -15.74 25.93
C ALA A 142 -3.26 -16.26 25.94
N THR A 143 -3.08 -17.52 25.57
CA THR A 143 -1.76 -18.14 25.39
C THR A 143 -1.51 -18.40 23.91
N LEU A 144 -0.49 -17.77 23.34
CA LEU A 144 0.04 -18.18 22.04
C LEU A 144 0.94 -19.40 22.24
N ARG A 145 0.73 -20.46 21.45
CA ARG A 145 1.62 -21.63 21.42
C ARG A 145 2.21 -21.85 20.05
N VAL A 146 3.53 -22.03 20.01
CA VAL A 146 4.29 -22.46 18.84
C VAL A 146 4.74 -23.89 19.07
N THR A 147 4.33 -24.80 18.18
CA THR A 147 4.57 -26.25 18.32
C THR A 147 5.12 -26.84 17.02
N GLY A 148 6.06 -27.77 17.15
CA GLY A 148 6.65 -28.51 16.03
C GLY A 148 7.65 -29.55 16.51
N ALA A 149 8.36 -30.21 15.59
CA ALA A 149 9.33 -31.25 15.95
C ALA A 149 10.48 -30.67 16.80
N GLY A 150 10.46 -30.93 18.11
CA GLY A 150 11.47 -30.42 19.05
C GLY A 150 11.32 -28.94 19.41
N VAL A 151 10.22 -28.30 19.02
CA VAL A 151 9.94 -26.88 19.27
C VAL A 151 8.72 -26.73 20.16
N GLN A 152 8.90 -26.05 21.29
CA GLN A 152 7.81 -25.62 22.14
C GLN A 152 8.13 -24.23 22.68
N ALA A 153 7.37 -23.23 22.25
CA ALA A 153 7.41 -21.88 22.80
C ALA A 153 5.99 -21.42 23.12
N SER A 154 5.83 -20.64 24.18
CA SER A 154 4.54 -20.07 24.54
C SER A 154 4.70 -18.72 25.21
N SER A 155 3.74 -17.83 24.99
CA SER A 155 3.64 -16.53 25.67
C SER A 155 2.19 -16.27 26.01
N THR A 156 1.94 -15.79 27.22
CA THR A 156 0.64 -15.22 27.60
C THR A 156 0.60 -13.75 27.19
N PHE A 157 -0.59 -13.24 26.87
CA PHE A 157 -0.83 -11.85 26.55
C PHE A 157 -2.29 -11.49 26.80
N ASP A 158 -2.55 -10.21 27.08
CA ASP A 158 -3.90 -9.68 27.16
C ASP A 158 -4.50 -9.56 25.75
N ALA A 159 -5.72 -10.06 25.58
CA ALA A 159 -6.41 -10.10 24.31
C ALA A 159 -7.85 -9.58 24.43
N VAL A 160 -8.39 -9.14 23.30
CA VAL A 160 -9.80 -8.80 23.11
C VAL A 160 -10.40 -9.84 22.16
N PHE A 161 -11.44 -10.54 22.61
CA PHE A 161 -12.07 -11.63 21.87
C PHE A 161 -13.24 -11.13 21.02
N GLY A 162 -13.19 -11.41 19.73
CA GLY A 162 -14.19 -11.00 18.75
C GLY A 162 -14.02 -9.56 18.27
N ILE A 163 -14.83 -9.17 17.29
CA ILE A 163 -14.80 -7.82 16.69
C ILE A 163 -15.75 -6.91 17.47
N ALA A 164 -15.21 -6.02 18.28
CA ALA A 164 -15.98 -5.07 19.07
C ALA A 164 -16.42 -3.87 18.20
N PRO A 165 -17.60 -3.29 18.45
CA PRO A 165 -18.03 -2.09 17.75
C PRO A 165 -17.11 -0.90 18.08
N TYR A 166 -16.96 0.00 17.11
CA TYR A 166 -16.24 1.26 17.26
C TYR A 166 -17.13 2.33 17.90
N GLU A 167 -16.53 3.13 18.79
CA GLU A 167 -17.17 4.29 19.41
C GLU A 167 -16.70 5.57 18.70
N ALA A 168 -17.52 6.63 18.74
CA ALA A 168 -17.19 7.93 18.18
C ALA A 168 -16.20 8.70 19.07
N THR A 169 -15.02 8.11 19.29
CA THR A 169 -13.92 8.67 20.09
C THR A 169 -12.61 8.52 19.35
N TYR A 170 -11.67 9.43 19.61
CA TYR A 170 -10.34 9.38 19.01
C TYR A 170 -9.66 8.02 19.27
N GLU A 171 -9.67 7.56 20.52
CA GLU A 171 -9.00 6.33 20.94
C GLU A 171 -9.59 5.09 20.28
N SER A 172 -10.91 5.03 20.10
CA SER A 172 -11.56 3.91 19.44
C SER A 172 -11.21 3.87 17.95
N ILE A 173 -11.36 4.99 17.24
CA ILE A 173 -11.09 5.07 15.80
C ILE A 173 -9.60 4.92 15.48
N TYR A 174 -8.71 5.45 16.32
CA TYR A 174 -7.27 5.29 16.16
C TYR A 174 -6.81 3.82 16.28
N SER A 175 -7.62 2.94 16.88
CA SER A 175 -7.34 1.51 16.96
C SER A 175 -7.78 0.71 15.73
N HIS A 176 -8.46 1.34 14.76
CA HIS A 176 -8.80 0.73 13.49
C HIS A 176 -7.53 0.51 12.64
N GLU A 177 -7.53 -0.54 11.82
CA GLU A 177 -6.35 -0.99 11.08
C GLU A 177 -6.69 -1.31 9.63
N SER A 178 -5.68 -1.20 8.76
CA SER A 178 -5.78 -1.61 7.35
C SER A 178 -6.12 -3.11 7.20
N PRO A 179 -7.19 -3.48 6.49
CA PRO A 179 -7.62 -4.87 6.38
C PRO A 179 -6.76 -5.72 5.44
N PRO A 180 -6.86 -7.07 5.53
CA PRO A 180 -6.08 -8.00 4.70
C PRO A 180 -6.21 -7.75 3.20
N TRP A 181 -7.41 -7.51 2.68
CA TRP A 181 -7.63 -7.25 1.25
C TRP A 181 -6.84 -6.04 0.77
N TYR A 182 -6.80 -4.95 1.56
CA TYR A 182 -6.06 -3.75 1.22
C TYR A 182 -4.55 -3.97 1.33
N THR A 183 -4.10 -4.59 2.43
CA THR A 183 -2.67 -4.87 2.62
C THR A 183 -2.10 -5.84 1.58
N GLY A 184 -2.92 -6.77 1.08
CA GLY A 184 -2.59 -7.73 0.02
C GLY A 184 -2.82 -7.20 -1.40
N GLY A 185 -3.65 -6.16 -1.56
CA GLY A 185 -4.08 -5.61 -2.85
C GLY A 185 -2.99 -4.86 -3.62
N LYS A 186 -2.06 -4.19 -2.92
CA LYS A 186 -0.83 -3.51 -3.42
C LYS A 186 -0.97 -2.42 -4.48
N TYR A 187 -1.91 -2.52 -5.42
CA TYR A 187 -1.98 -1.67 -6.60
C TYR A 187 -3.43 -1.22 -6.84
N GLY A 188 -3.62 0.08 -6.96
CA GLY A 188 -4.90 0.71 -7.27
C GLY A 188 -4.80 1.78 -8.34
N ILE A 189 -5.94 2.15 -8.92
CA ILE A 189 -6.07 3.29 -9.85
C ILE A 189 -6.74 4.46 -9.16
N PHE A 190 -6.12 5.64 -9.21
CA PHE A 190 -6.71 6.90 -8.77
C PHE A 190 -7.27 7.63 -9.99
N ILE A 191 -8.33 8.42 -9.81
CA ILE A 191 -9.02 9.07 -10.92
C ILE A 191 -9.38 10.51 -10.54
N HIS A 192 -8.57 11.46 -10.99
CA HIS A 192 -8.90 12.89 -10.91
C HIS A 192 -9.68 13.34 -12.15
N TRP A 193 -11.00 13.25 -12.02
CA TRP A 193 -11.94 13.68 -13.03
C TRP A 193 -13.00 14.59 -12.41
N GLY A 194 -13.25 15.73 -13.05
CA GLY A 194 -14.16 16.76 -12.54
C GLY A 194 -14.26 17.92 -13.52
N VAL A 195 -14.86 19.03 -13.09
CA VAL A 195 -15.10 20.20 -13.96
C VAL A 195 -13.77 20.79 -14.45
N TYR A 196 -12.72 20.71 -13.64
CA TYR A 196 -11.36 21.14 -14.00
C TYR A 196 -10.78 20.43 -15.24
N ALA A 197 -11.30 19.27 -15.64
CA ALA A 197 -10.89 18.59 -16.87
C ALA A 197 -11.33 19.36 -18.15
N VAL A 198 -12.29 20.30 -18.03
CA VAL A 198 -12.76 21.14 -19.14
C VAL A 198 -11.69 22.15 -19.58
N PRO A 199 -11.17 23.02 -18.70
CA PRO A 199 -10.00 23.82 -19.06
C PRO A 199 -8.76 22.95 -19.21
N GLY A 200 -8.62 21.90 -18.38
CA GLY A 200 -7.60 20.86 -18.47
C GLY A 200 -6.22 21.43 -18.77
N TRP A 201 -5.76 22.36 -17.93
CA TRP A 201 -4.56 23.16 -18.15
C TRP A 201 -3.79 23.25 -16.83
N GLY A 202 -2.51 22.95 -16.88
CA GLY A 202 -1.56 23.04 -15.77
C GLY A 202 -0.14 23.25 -16.31
N ASN A 203 0.87 23.14 -15.46
CA ASN A 203 2.26 23.30 -15.92
C ASN A 203 2.74 22.07 -16.72
N SER A 204 3.79 22.25 -17.52
CA SER A 204 4.56 21.18 -18.16
C SER A 204 6.08 21.33 -17.90
N GLY A 205 6.45 21.98 -16.79
CA GLY A 205 7.82 22.39 -16.44
C GLY A 205 8.27 21.92 -15.06
N GLU A 206 9.47 22.33 -14.62
CA GLU A 206 10.12 21.83 -13.39
C GLU A 206 9.39 22.13 -12.07
N LYS A 207 8.36 22.97 -12.10
CA LYS A 207 7.58 23.35 -10.92
C LYS A 207 6.20 22.72 -10.97
N GLU A 208 5.88 21.91 -9.98
CA GLU A 208 4.59 21.25 -9.82
C GLU A 208 3.44 22.27 -9.70
N GLN A 209 2.48 22.21 -10.62
CA GLN A 209 1.25 23.00 -10.61
C GLN A 209 0.14 22.19 -11.27
N TYR A 210 -0.75 21.67 -10.44
CA TYR A 210 -1.73 20.70 -10.88
C TYR A 210 -2.89 21.31 -11.66
N ALA A 211 -3.36 20.61 -12.70
CA ALA A 211 -4.45 21.09 -13.54
C ALA A 211 -5.79 21.08 -12.81
N GLU A 212 -6.00 20.18 -11.86
CA GLU A 212 -7.20 20.17 -11.00
C GLU A 212 -7.26 21.35 -10.01
N TRP A 213 -6.18 22.13 -9.90
CA TRP A 213 -6.11 23.39 -9.14
C TRP A 213 -6.47 24.63 -9.97
N TYR A 214 -7.00 24.46 -11.18
CA TYR A 214 -7.29 25.56 -12.10
C TYR A 214 -8.11 26.69 -11.48
N TRP A 215 -9.20 26.38 -10.74
CA TRP A 215 -10.05 27.42 -10.14
C TRP A 215 -9.30 28.28 -9.12
N TRP A 216 -8.41 27.68 -8.34
CA TRP A 216 -7.58 28.41 -7.39
C TRP A 216 -6.64 29.37 -8.12
N TYR A 217 -5.83 28.83 -9.04
CA TYR A 217 -4.76 29.60 -9.66
C TYR A 217 -5.27 30.64 -10.67
N MET A 218 -6.38 30.40 -11.36
CA MET A 218 -6.96 31.41 -12.25
C MET A 218 -7.36 32.68 -11.50
N ASN A 219 -7.70 32.58 -10.20
CA ASN A 219 -8.14 33.69 -9.35
C ASN A 219 -7.02 34.43 -8.60
N GLN A 220 -5.75 34.02 -8.77
CA GLN A 220 -4.61 34.62 -8.07
C GLN A 220 -4.07 35.91 -8.72
N GLY A 221 -4.55 36.26 -9.91
CA GLY A 221 -4.15 37.48 -10.63
C GLY A 221 -2.79 37.40 -11.32
N SER A 222 -2.44 38.46 -12.06
CA SER A 222 -1.25 38.56 -12.92
C SER A 222 0.09 38.67 -12.19
N ASN A 223 0.08 38.91 -10.88
CA ASN A 223 1.30 38.93 -10.06
C ASN A 223 1.54 37.60 -9.34
N SER A 224 0.74 36.57 -9.64
CA SER A 224 0.88 35.27 -9.01
C SER A 224 2.20 34.61 -9.38
N SER A 225 2.80 33.89 -8.44
CA SER A 225 4.08 33.19 -8.61
C SER A 225 3.93 31.79 -9.22
N ASN A 226 2.72 31.47 -9.70
CA ASN A 226 2.43 30.19 -10.35
C ASN A 226 3.23 30.09 -11.65
N SER A 227 3.49 28.86 -12.10
CA SER A 227 4.39 28.59 -13.24
C SER A 227 3.67 28.07 -14.49
N ALA A 228 2.34 28.07 -14.48
CA ALA A 228 1.52 27.58 -15.58
C ALA A 228 0.68 28.69 -16.26
N ASP A 229 0.88 29.95 -15.88
CA ASP A 229 0.19 31.11 -16.45
C ASP A 229 -1.35 30.95 -16.48
N PHE A 230 -1.95 30.39 -15.41
CA PHE A 230 -3.38 30.07 -15.36
C PHE A 230 -4.27 31.31 -15.62
N TYR A 231 -3.90 32.45 -15.02
CA TYR A 231 -4.60 33.72 -15.19
C TYR A 231 -4.53 34.20 -16.64
N GLU A 232 -3.34 34.23 -17.23
CA GLU A 232 -3.11 34.67 -18.60
C GLU A 232 -3.79 33.74 -19.60
N TYR A 233 -3.71 32.42 -19.38
CA TYR A 233 -4.37 31.42 -20.21
C TYR A 233 -5.88 31.56 -20.17
N ASN A 234 -6.48 31.76 -18.98
CA ASN A 234 -7.92 31.98 -18.87
C ASN A 234 -8.36 33.24 -19.61
N LEU A 235 -7.65 34.36 -19.41
CA LEU A 235 -7.92 35.62 -20.08
C LEU A 235 -7.82 35.51 -21.60
N ALA A 236 -6.77 34.85 -22.11
CA ALA A 236 -6.53 34.71 -23.54
C ALA A 236 -7.51 33.74 -24.21
N THR A 237 -7.95 32.70 -23.51
CA THR A 237 -8.78 31.61 -24.07
C THR A 237 -10.27 31.88 -23.93
N TYR A 238 -10.70 32.37 -22.77
CA TYR A 238 -12.12 32.50 -22.42
C TYR A 238 -12.57 33.95 -22.20
N GLY A 239 -11.63 34.85 -21.91
CA GLY A 239 -11.91 36.27 -21.66
C GLY A 239 -12.15 36.62 -20.19
N PRO A 240 -12.24 37.93 -19.87
CA PRO A 240 -12.30 38.41 -18.48
C PRO A 240 -13.65 38.17 -17.78
N ASP A 241 -14.71 37.94 -18.57
CA ASP A 241 -16.06 37.73 -18.06
C ASP A 241 -16.37 36.24 -17.81
N HIS A 242 -15.49 35.34 -18.26
CA HIS A 242 -15.66 33.91 -18.05
C HIS A 242 -15.22 33.52 -16.64
N VAL A 243 -16.12 32.87 -15.91
CA VAL A 243 -15.88 32.40 -14.54
C VAL A 243 -15.79 30.89 -14.51
N TYR A 244 -15.16 30.33 -13.48
CA TYR A 244 -14.93 28.90 -13.39
C TYR A 244 -16.20 28.04 -13.57
N ASP A 245 -17.30 28.47 -12.95
CA ASP A 245 -18.56 27.73 -13.00
C ASP A 245 -19.19 27.66 -14.40
N ASP A 246 -18.79 28.52 -15.34
CA ASP A 246 -19.22 28.41 -16.73
C ASP A 246 -18.74 27.10 -17.36
N PHE A 247 -17.62 26.52 -16.89
CA PHE A 247 -17.11 25.23 -17.36
C PHE A 247 -18.05 24.06 -17.06
N ILE A 248 -18.96 24.18 -16.09
CA ILE A 248 -19.89 23.10 -15.72
C ILE A 248 -20.74 22.70 -16.94
N GLN A 249 -21.13 23.65 -17.78
CA GLN A 249 -21.91 23.37 -19.00
C GLN A 249 -21.14 22.57 -20.06
N ASN A 250 -19.81 22.57 -19.98
CA ASN A 250 -18.91 21.88 -20.91
C ASN A 250 -18.38 20.54 -20.36
N PHE A 251 -18.76 20.16 -19.14
CA PHE A 251 -18.45 18.85 -18.57
C PHE A 251 -19.42 17.77 -19.12
N THR A 252 -19.29 17.46 -20.41
CA THR A 252 -20.32 16.75 -21.19
C THR A 252 -20.45 15.27 -20.87
N THR A 253 -19.37 14.59 -20.48
CA THR A 253 -19.35 13.13 -20.21
C THR A 253 -19.87 12.26 -21.36
N GLU A 254 -19.83 12.75 -22.60
CA GLU A 254 -20.45 12.10 -23.77
C GLU A 254 -19.81 10.76 -24.18
N HIS A 255 -18.56 10.54 -23.78
CA HIS A 255 -17.77 9.33 -24.02
C HIS A 255 -17.42 8.60 -22.72
N TYR A 256 -18.06 8.96 -21.61
CA TYR A 256 -17.91 8.23 -20.36
C TYR A 256 -18.57 6.86 -20.46
N ASP A 257 -17.74 5.82 -20.54
CA ASP A 257 -18.16 4.42 -20.43
C ASP A 257 -17.54 3.80 -19.17
N PRO A 258 -18.33 3.61 -18.09
CA PRO A 258 -17.83 3.04 -16.85
C PRO A 258 -17.35 1.59 -17.03
N LYS A 259 -17.86 0.86 -18.03
CA LYS A 259 -17.38 -0.49 -18.35
C LYS A 259 -15.97 -0.43 -18.94
N GLU A 260 -15.71 0.47 -19.89
CA GLU A 260 -14.35 0.64 -20.46
C GLU A 260 -13.34 0.97 -19.36
N TRP A 261 -13.74 1.80 -18.39
CA TRP A 261 -12.90 2.19 -17.26
C TRP A 261 -12.56 1.00 -16.35
N VAL A 262 -13.55 0.26 -15.86
CA VAL A 262 -13.27 -0.88 -14.97
C VAL A 262 -12.53 -2.01 -15.68
N ASP A 263 -12.79 -2.22 -16.98
CA ASP A 263 -12.02 -3.16 -17.80
C ASP A 263 -10.56 -2.70 -17.92
N LEU A 264 -10.29 -1.40 -18.10
CA LEU A 264 -8.93 -0.87 -18.09
C LEU A 264 -8.23 -1.08 -16.74
N PHE A 265 -8.93 -0.87 -15.61
CA PHE A 265 -8.34 -1.02 -14.28
C PHE A 265 -7.99 -2.48 -14.01
N SER A 266 -8.88 -3.41 -14.36
CA SER A 266 -8.58 -4.84 -14.32
C SER A 266 -7.48 -5.22 -15.32
N ASP A 267 -7.45 -4.59 -16.49
CA ASP A 267 -6.40 -4.77 -17.47
C ASP A 267 -5.01 -4.37 -16.95
N ALA A 268 -4.95 -3.31 -16.16
CA ALA A 268 -3.74 -2.84 -15.47
C ALA A 268 -3.31 -3.78 -14.32
N GLY A 269 -4.20 -4.67 -13.86
CA GLY A 269 -3.96 -5.56 -12.72
C GLY A 269 -4.25 -4.92 -11.35
N ALA A 270 -4.94 -3.76 -11.33
CA ALA A 270 -5.34 -3.12 -10.09
C ALA A 270 -6.32 -3.99 -9.29
N GLN A 271 -6.31 -3.84 -7.97
CA GLN A 271 -7.22 -4.55 -7.05
C GLN A 271 -8.29 -3.61 -6.49
N TYR A 272 -8.14 -2.31 -6.68
CA TYR A 272 -9.09 -1.30 -6.24
C TYR A 272 -8.95 -0.05 -7.10
N PHE A 273 -9.96 0.83 -7.04
CA PHE A 273 -9.88 2.16 -7.63
C PHE A 273 -10.44 3.21 -6.68
N VAL A 274 -9.87 4.41 -6.70
CA VAL A 274 -10.29 5.56 -5.91
C VAL A 274 -10.78 6.64 -6.89
N GLN A 275 -12.08 6.88 -6.93
CA GLN A 275 -12.64 7.96 -7.75
C GLN A 275 -12.71 9.25 -6.93
N VAL A 276 -12.18 10.36 -7.43
CA VAL A 276 -12.47 11.68 -6.87
C VAL A 276 -13.98 11.92 -6.95
N SER A 277 -14.64 11.84 -5.80
CA SER A 277 -16.09 12.00 -5.67
C SER A 277 -16.47 13.47 -5.56
N LYS A 278 -15.64 14.25 -4.87
CA LYS A 278 -15.69 15.70 -4.77
C LYS A 278 -14.28 16.22 -4.53
N HIS A 279 -13.79 17.09 -5.41
CA HIS A 279 -12.52 17.79 -5.25
C HIS A 279 -12.70 19.12 -4.53
N HIS A 280 -11.63 19.89 -4.39
CA HIS A 280 -11.56 21.21 -3.75
C HIS A 280 -12.54 22.26 -4.33
N GLU A 281 -13.01 22.04 -5.56
CA GLU A 281 -14.01 22.87 -6.25
C GLU A 281 -15.45 22.65 -5.79
N GLY A 282 -15.68 21.67 -4.90
CA GLY A 282 -16.97 21.38 -4.30
C GLY A 282 -18.02 20.76 -5.24
N TYR A 283 -17.66 20.42 -6.47
CA TYR A 283 -18.56 19.77 -7.42
C TYR A 283 -18.57 18.24 -7.22
N ALA A 284 -19.72 17.70 -6.81
CA ALA A 284 -19.86 16.28 -6.47
C ALA A 284 -20.30 15.42 -7.67
N LEU A 285 -19.63 14.28 -7.88
CA LEU A 285 -19.91 13.33 -8.96
C LEU A 285 -21.01 12.29 -8.62
N PHE A 286 -21.75 12.52 -7.53
CA PHE A 286 -22.77 11.62 -7.01
C PHE A 286 -24.03 12.39 -6.59
N ASP A 287 -25.11 11.65 -6.35
CA ASP A 287 -26.39 12.24 -5.95
C ASP A 287 -26.36 12.68 -4.48
N ILE A 288 -26.77 13.92 -4.22
CA ILE A 288 -26.88 14.50 -2.89
C ILE A 288 -28.23 15.22 -2.83
N PRO A 289 -29.02 15.07 -1.75
CA PRO A 289 -30.27 15.79 -1.58
C PRO A 289 -30.15 17.30 -1.81
N ALA A 290 -31.08 17.87 -2.59
CA ALA A 290 -31.04 19.29 -2.99
C ALA A 290 -31.15 20.30 -1.84
N ASN A 291 -31.50 19.86 -0.63
CA ASN A 291 -31.48 20.69 0.57
C ASN A 291 -30.09 20.76 1.25
N ILE A 292 -29.14 19.96 0.78
CA ILE A 292 -27.74 19.95 1.24
C ILE A 292 -26.87 20.72 0.24
N THR A 293 -26.93 20.34 -1.05
CA THR A 293 -26.25 21.05 -2.14
C THR A 293 -26.94 20.78 -3.47
N GLN A 294 -26.86 21.72 -4.41
CA GLN A 294 -27.23 21.52 -5.82
C GLN A 294 -26.01 21.53 -6.75
N ARG A 295 -24.78 21.55 -6.21
CA ARG A 295 -23.53 21.52 -6.97
C ARG A 295 -23.08 20.09 -7.22
N THR A 296 -23.90 19.34 -7.96
CA THR A 296 -23.65 17.93 -8.25
C THR A 296 -23.87 17.62 -9.72
N SER A 297 -23.22 16.55 -10.20
CA SER A 297 -23.42 15.96 -11.53
C SER A 297 -24.83 15.46 -11.80
N VAL A 298 -25.67 15.32 -10.77
CA VAL A 298 -27.08 14.94 -10.90
C VAL A 298 -27.96 16.18 -11.04
N ALA A 299 -27.78 17.17 -10.16
CA ALA A 299 -28.55 18.40 -10.18
C ALA A 299 -28.18 19.33 -11.34
N GLN A 300 -26.94 19.28 -11.81
CA GLN A 300 -26.39 20.08 -12.91
C GLN A 300 -25.93 19.19 -14.06
N VAL A 301 -25.50 19.80 -15.18
CA VAL A 301 -24.87 19.07 -16.31
C VAL A 301 -23.76 18.19 -15.75
N PRO A 302 -23.72 16.88 -16.02
CA PRO A 302 -24.44 16.17 -17.10
C PRO A 302 -25.79 15.53 -16.74
N HIS A 303 -26.34 15.74 -15.54
CA HIS A 303 -27.55 15.11 -15.00
C HIS A 303 -27.45 13.58 -14.88
N LYS A 304 -26.32 13.10 -14.38
CA LYS A 304 -26.01 11.67 -14.17
C LYS A 304 -25.31 11.47 -12.84
N ASN A 305 -25.61 10.39 -12.14
CA ASN A 305 -24.82 9.95 -10.99
C ASN A 305 -23.60 9.15 -11.51
N LEU A 306 -22.53 9.86 -11.83
CA LEU A 306 -21.34 9.30 -12.48
C LEU A 306 -20.63 8.28 -11.59
N LEU A 307 -20.56 8.54 -10.27
CA LEU A 307 -19.95 7.61 -9.32
C LEU A 307 -20.73 6.30 -9.21
N GLN A 308 -22.06 6.35 -9.10
CA GLN A 308 -22.89 5.14 -9.03
C GLN A 308 -22.75 4.31 -10.31
N MET A 309 -22.70 4.96 -11.49
CA MET A 309 -22.47 4.28 -12.76
C MET A 309 -21.14 3.50 -12.76
N LEU A 310 -20.07 4.06 -12.20
CA LEU A 310 -18.79 3.37 -12.07
C LEU A 310 -18.87 2.18 -11.10
N PHE A 311 -19.53 2.38 -9.96
CA PHE A 311 -19.69 1.35 -8.94
C PHE A 311 -20.52 0.17 -9.44
N ASP A 312 -21.62 0.45 -10.15
CA ASP A 312 -22.47 -0.57 -10.77
C ASP A 312 -21.70 -1.36 -11.84
N ALA A 313 -20.87 -0.68 -12.64
CA ALA A 313 -20.03 -1.34 -13.63
C ALA A 313 -18.96 -2.24 -12.98
N ALA A 314 -18.34 -1.79 -11.88
CA ALA A 314 -17.40 -2.60 -11.13
C ALA A 314 -18.09 -3.87 -10.58
N ASP A 315 -19.26 -3.74 -9.94
CA ASP A 315 -20.02 -4.88 -9.42
C ASP A 315 -20.43 -5.85 -10.54
N GLN A 316 -20.81 -5.33 -11.71
CA GLN A 316 -21.29 -6.13 -12.82
C GLN A 316 -20.19 -6.83 -13.60
N TYR A 317 -19.09 -6.14 -13.90
CA TYR A 317 -18.09 -6.60 -14.86
C TYR A 317 -16.76 -7.00 -14.21
N GLN A 318 -16.40 -6.38 -13.08
CA GLN A 318 -15.10 -6.57 -12.43
C GLN A 318 -15.24 -6.62 -10.89
N PRO A 319 -16.01 -7.57 -10.32
CA PRO A 319 -16.37 -7.60 -8.90
C PRO A 319 -15.18 -7.88 -7.95
N HIS A 320 -13.99 -8.10 -8.49
CA HIS A 320 -12.75 -8.21 -7.72
C HIS A 320 -12.15 -6.84 -7.37
N LEU A 321 -12.59 -5.76 -8.04
CA LEU A 321 -12.13 -4.41 -7.75
C LEU A 321 -12.87 -3.88 -6.53
N HIS A 322 -12.12 -3.57 -5.47
CA HIS A 322 -12.67 -2.82 -4.36
C HIS A 322 -12.94 -1.37 -4.79
N LYS A 323 -14.10 -0.85 -4.41
CA LYS A 323 -14.62 0.44 -4.85
C LYS A 323 -14.30 1.49 -3.80
N ALA A 324 -13.61 2.57 -4.15
CA ALA A 324 -13.23 3.61 -3.20
C ALA A 324 -13.44 5.02 -3.74
N THR A 325 -13.45 5.98 -2.81
CA THR A 325 -13.73 7.39 -3.10
C THR A 325 -12.70 8.29 -2.47
N TYR A 326 -12.22 9.26 -3.25
CA TYR A 326 -11.56 10.43 -2.71
C TYR A 326 -12.58 11.51 -2.33
N PHE A 327 -12.33 12.21 -1.24
CA PHE A 327 -13.17 13.30 -0.76
C PHE A 327 -12.36 14.48 -0.20
N SER A 328 -12.49 15.65 -0.83
CA SER A 328 -11.93 16.88 -0.29
C SER A 328 -12.76 17.39 0.90
N LEU A 329 -12.13 17.47 2.08
CA LEU A 329 -12.75 18.08 3.26
C LEU A 329 -12.94 19.61 3.11
N PRO A 330 -11.92 20.38 2.68
CA PRO A 330 -12.10 21.81 2.42
C PRO A 330 -12.67 22.09 1.03
N GLU A 331 -13.28 23.26 0.87
CA GLU A 331 -13.66 23.82 -0.43
C GLU A 331 -13.11 25.23 -0.56
N TRP A 332 -12.46 25.54 -1.69
CA TRP A 332 -11.76 26.83 -1.84
C TRP A 332 -12.69 28.02 -1.64
N PHE A 333 -13.89 27.96 -2.24
CA PHE A 333 -14.75 29.12 -2.40
C PHE A 333 -16.21 28.91 -1.96
N HIS A 334 -16.48 27.89 -1.13
CA HIS A 334 -17.83 27.71 -0.60
C HIS A 334 -18.17 28.83 0.41
N PRO A 335 -19.31 29.53 0.27
CA PRO A 335 -19.67 30.67 1.13
C PRO A 335 -19.60 30.35 2.63
N ASP A 336 -20.19 29.23 3.05
CA ASP A 336 -20.29 28.84 4.46
C ASP A 336 -18.98 28.23 5.01
N TYR A 337 -18.00 27.91 4.16
CA TYR A 337 -16.69 27.42 4.62
C TYR A 337 -15.80 28.55 5.18
N LYS A 338 -16.14 29.82 4.93
CA LYS A 338 -15.34 30.98 5.34
C LYS A 338 -15.02 31.01 6.84
N LYS A 339 -15.93 30.51 7.69
CA LYS A 339 -15.73 30.38 9.15
C LYS A 339 -14.58 29.43 9.50
N TYR A 340 -14.34 28.43 8.65
CA TYR A 340 -13.39 27.35 8.82
C TYR A 340 -12.06 27.58 8.10
N GLY A 341 -12.03 28.55 7.20
CA GLY A 341 -10.91 28.74 6.29
C GLY A 341 -9.56 28.94 6.97
N PHE A 342 -8.51 28.43 6.32
CA PHE A 342 -7.14 28.43 6.85
C PHE A 342 -6.10 28.55 5.72
N GLY A 343 -4.84 28.79 6.10
CA GLY A 343 -3.73 29.04 5.15
C GLY A 343 -3.61 30.50 4.71
N GLU A 344 -2.51 30.82 4.02
CA GLU A 344 -2.24 32.18 3.52
C GLU A 344 -2.79 32.38 2.10
N ALA A 345 -3.28 33.59 1.81
CA ALA A 345 -3.94 33.92 0.54
C ALA A 345 -2.99 33.94 -0.67
N ASP A 346 -1.68 34.12 -0.43
CA ASP A 346 -0.59 34.16 -1.40
C ASP A 346 0.15 32.81 -1.54
N GLY A 347 -0.37 31.73 -0.93
CA GLY A 347 0.10 30.35 -1.03
C GLY A 347 -1.02 29.35 -1.37
N ALA A 348 -0.86 28.08 -0.95
CA ALA A 348 -1.94 27.10 -0.97
C ALA A 348 -2.86 27.33 0.25
N GLY A 349 -3.91 28.12 0.05
CA GLY A 349 -4.88 28.48 1.08
C GLY A 349 -6.26 27.86 0.85
N TRP A 350 -7.05 27.80 1.91
CA TRP A 350 -8.42 27.32 1.94
C TRP A 350 -9.32 28.41 2.53
N PRO A 351 -9.46 29.56 1.88
CA PRO A 351 -10.10 30.72 2.50
C PRO A 351 -11.60 30.52 2.72
N GLY A 352 -12.25 29.66 1.93
CA GLY A 352 -13.71 29.65 1.83
C GLY A 352 -14.24 31.01 1.37
N GLY A 353 -15.56 31.18 1.40
CA GLY A 353 -16.20 32.40 0.92
C GLY A 353 -16.16 32.50 -0.60
N ASN A 354 -17.02 33.33 -1.18
CA ASN A 354 -17.08 33.49 -2.63
C ASN A 354 -15.73 33.89 -3.23
N ALA A 355 -15.41 33.31 -4.39
CA ALA A 355 -14.30 33.74 -5.23
C ALA A 355 -14.48 35.20 -5.68
N THR A 356 -13.38 35.86 -6.03
CA THR A 356 -13.38 37.20 -6.63
C THR A 356 -12.83 37.10 -8.04
N ASN A 357 -13.52 37.70 -9.01
CA ASN A 357 -13.04 37.81 -10.38
C ASN A 357 -11.73 38.63 -10.38
N PRO A 358 -10.61 38.08 -10.88
CA PRO A 358 -9.32 38.73 -10.79
C PRO A 358 -9.10 39.82 -11.86
N TYR A 359 -10.06 40.01 -12.79
CA TYR A 359 -10.05 41.04 -13.84
C TYR A 359 -10.97 42.21 -13.49
N THR A 360 -12.16 41.93 -12.93
CA THR A 360 -13.19 42.94 -12.64
C THR A 360 -13.28 43.30 -11.17
N ASN A 361 -12.66 42.50 -10.29
CA ASN A 361 -12.76 42.62 -8.83
C ASN A 361 -14.19 42.45 -8.28
N GLU A 362 -15.06 41.78 -9.02
CA GLU A 362 -16.42 41.44 -8.60
C GLU A 362 -16.47 40.10 -7.85
N THR A 363 -17.35 40.01 -6.86
CA THR A 363 -17.61 38.74 -6.14
C THR A 363 -18.41 37.79 -7.04
N LEU A 364 -17.93 36.55 -7.18
CA LEU A 364 -18.51 35.55 -8.05
C LEU A 364 -19.58 34.70 -7.35
N PRO A 365 -20.66 34.31 -8.04
CA PRO A 365 -21.62 33.35 -7.50
C PRO A 365 -20.98 31.96 -7.35
N TYR A 366 -21.52 31.17 -6.42
CA TYR A 366 -21.20 29.75 -6.27
C TYR A 366 -22.39 28.94 -6.79
N THR A 367 -22.28 28.38 -7.99
CA THR A 367 -23.39 27.73 -8.69
C THR A 367 -23.80 26.45 -7.98
N GLY A 368 -25.10 26.30 -7.71
CA GLY A 368 -25.64 25.19 -6.93
C GLY A 368 -25.54 25.38 -5.41
N TYR A 369 -25.18 26.59 -4.95
CA TYR A 369 -25.14 26.92 -3.52
C TYR A 369 -26.48 26.70 -2.83
N VAL A 370 -26.43 26.02 -1.70
CA VAL A 370 -27.51 25.91 -0.73
C VAL A 370 -26.92 26.32 0.62
N ALA A 371 -27.55 27.30 1.26
CA ALA A 371 -27.05 27.81 2.54
C ALA A 371 -27.22 26.75 3.63
N VAL A 372 -26.16 26.52 4.41
CA VAL A 372 -26.16 25.60 5.55
C VAL A 372 -25.79 26.36 6.83
N GLU A 373 -26.20 25.86 8.00
CA GLU A 373 -25.88 26.52 9.27
C GLU A 373 -24.44 26.22 9.69
N ASP A 374 -24.02 24.96 9.51
CA ASP A 374 -22.67 24.52 9.80
C ASP A 374 -22.14 23.59 8.70
N PHE A 375 -21.14 24.08 7.96
CA PHE A 375 -20.53 23.35 6.83
C PHE A 375 -20.07 21.93 7.18
N VAL A 376 -19.59 21.68 8.40
CA VAL A 376 -19.07 20.36 8.76
C VAL A 376 -20.20 19.38 9.03
N SER A 377 -21.21 19.76 9.84
CA SER A 377 -22.31 18.85 10.18
C SER A 377 -23.40 18.76 9.12
N ASP A 378 -23.61 19.81 8.34
CA ASP A 378 -24.76 19.92 7.44
C ASP A 378 -24.39 19.63 5.98
N LEU A 379 -23.09 19.63 5.63
CA LEU A 379 -22.58 19.31 4.29
C LEU A 379 -21.57 18.15 4.32
N ILE A 380 -20.38 18.32 4.92
CA ILE A 380 -19.30 17.31 4.89
C ILE A 380 -19.79 15.95 5.41
N LEU A 381 -20.34 15.92 6.62
CA LEU A 381 -20.74 14.66 7.26
C LEU A 381 -21.83 13.92 6.45
N PRO A 382 -22.94 14.55 6.04
CA PRO A 382 -23.94 13.91 5.18
C PRO A 382 -23.38 13.39 3.85
N GLU A 383 -22.50 14.15 3.19
CA GLU A 383 -21.87 13.71 1.94
C GLU A 383 -21.02 12.45 2.14
N MET A 384 -20.18 12.42 3.18
CA MET A 384 -19.39 11.24 3.51
C MET A 384 -20.28 10.04 3.89
N GLN A 385 -21.37 10.26 4.63
CA GLN A 385 -22.35 9.21 4.95
C GLN A 385 -23.04 8.64 3.71
N ILE A 386 -23.39 9.49 2.72
CA ILE A 386 -23.95 9.04 1.45
C ILE A 386 -22.94 8.16 0.69
N LEU A 387 -21.68 8.57 0.61
CA LEU A 387 -20.62 7.77 -0.02
C LEU A 387 -20.41 6.42 0.68
N ALA A 388 -20.47 6.40 2.01
CA ALA A 388 -20.46 5.16 2.80
C ALA A 388 -21.65 4.25 2.45
N GLN A 389 -22.86 4.80 2.35
CA GLN A 389 -24.08 4.06 1.97
C GLN A 389 -24.04 3.55 0.53
N MET A 390 -23.38 4.27 -0.39
CA MET A 390 -23.12 3.81 -1.77
C MET A 390 -22.14 2.62 -1.82
N GLY A 391 -21.47 2.30 -0.70
CA GLY A 391 -20.59 1.15 -0.57
C GLY A 391 -19.16 1.43 -0.96
N THR A 392 -18.67 2.67 -0.74
CA THR A 392 -17.22 2.94 -0.76
C THR A 392 -16.54 2.09 0.31
N GLU A 393 -15.32 1.61 0.01
CA GLU A 393 -14.54 0.73 0.87
C GLU A 393 -13.25 1.41 1.36
N ILE A 394 -12.83 2.49 0.71
CA ILE A 394 -11.82 3.43 1.22
C ILE A 394 -12.42 4.84 1.15
N MET A 395 -12.51 5.50 2.30
CA MET A 395 -12.72 6.95 2.35
C MET A 395 -11.35 7.63 2.33
N TRP A 396 -10.90 8.01 1.13
CA TRP A 396 -9.62 8.67 0.92
C TRP A 396 -9.82 10.18 1.04
N CYS A 397 -9.67 10.75 2.23
CA CYS A 397 -9.85 12.20 2.38
C CYS A 397 -8.62 12.97 1.93
N ASP A 398 -8.74 14.28 1.76
CA ASP A 398 -7.58 15.12 1.50
C ASP A 398 -7.55 16.39 2.34
N ILE A 399 -6.32 16.92 2.50
CA ILE A 399 -5.93 18.12 3.23
C ILE A 399 -6.11 18.06 4.74
N GLY A 400 -7.23 17.51 5.22
CA GLY A 400 -7.63 17.58 6.62
C GLY A 400 -8.43 18.85 6.93
N GLY A 401 -8.27 19.36 8.15
CA GLY A 401 -9.02 20.52 8.63
C GLY A 401 -10.26 20.15 9.46
N PRO A 402 -11.23 21.08 9.60
CA PRO A 402 -12.46 20.86 10.38
C PRO A 402 -13.23 19.63 9.91
N ASN A 403 -13.57 18.73 10.83
CA ASN A 403 -14.14 17.42 10.51
C ASN A 403 -14.99 16.88 11.67
N LEU A 404 -15.78 15.85 11.36
CA LEU A 404 -16.48 14.97 12.31
C LEU A 404 -16.09 13.51 12.05
N THR A 405 -14.79 13.28 11.86
CA THR A 405 -14.28 11.99 11.37
C THR A 405 -14.46 10.88 12.40
N ALA A 406 -14.43 11.18 13.70
CA ALA A 406 -14.66 10.17 14.72
C ALA A 406 -16.11 9.64 14.68
N GLU A 407 -17.08 10.55 14.56
CA GLU A 407 -18.51 10.26 14.42
C GLU A 407 -18.79 9.49 13.13
N PHE A 408 -18.30 10.00 12.00
CA PHE A 408 -18.42 9.35 10.69
C PHE A 408 -17.83 7.93 10.71
N SER A 409 -16.58 7.79 11.18
CA SER A 409 -15.85 6.53 11.10
C SER A 409 -16.48 5.45 11.99
N ALA A 410 -16.97 5.81 13.17
CA ALA A 410 -17.67 4.87 14.04
C ALA A 410 -18.91 4.28 13.34
N GLU A 411 -19.73 5.11 12.72
CA GLU A 411 -20.91 4.65 11.96
C GLU A 411 -20.51 3.85 10.72
N TYR A 412 -19.56 4.35 9.94
CA TYR A 412 -19.06 3.73 8.71
C TYR A 412 -18.49 2.34 8.97
N PHE A 413 -17.57 2.20 9.93
CA PHE A 413 -16.93 0.92 10.27
C PHE A 413 -17.96 -0.08 10.79
N ASN A 414 -18.83 0.34 11.71
CA ASN A 414 -19.82 -0.54 12.30
C ASN A 414 -20.87 -1.00 11.28
N SER A 415 -21.41 -0.09 10.48
CA SER A 415 -22.43 -0.40 9.48
C SER A 415 -21.88 -1.34 8.39
N MET A 416 -20.68 -1.08 7.88
CA MET A 416 -20.05 -1.93 6.87
C MET A 416 -19.66 -3.30 7.44
N ALA A 417 -19.24 -3.36 8.71
CA ALA A 417 -18.99 -4.63 9.38
C ALA A 417 -20.27 -5.49 9.53
N THR A 418 -21.48 -4.91 9.59
CA THR A 418 -22.73 -5.72 9.56
C THR A 418 -23.00 -6.35 8.19
N GLN A 419 -22.43 -5.77 7.13
CA GLN A 419 -22.49 -6.28 5.76
C GLN A 419 -21.32 -7.23 5.44
N GLY A 420 -20.47 -7.54 6.43
CA GLY A 420 -19.29 -8.40 6.26
C GLY A 420 -18.11 -7.74 5.56
N LYS A 421 -18.14 -6.41 5.36
CA LYS A 421 -17.08 -5.64 4.69
C LYS A 421 -16.13 -5.01 5.70
N GLN A 422 -14.83 -5.07 5.41
CA GLN A 422 -13.81 -4.30 6.11
C GLN A 422 -13.48 -3.08 5.26
N VAL A 423 -13.68 -1.89 5.80
CA VAL A 423 -13.46 -0.62 5.12
C VAL A 423 -12.40 0.20 5.84
N LEU A 424 -11.85 1.24 5.23
CA LEU A 424 -10.77 2.01 5.82
C LEU A 424 -10.81 3.50 5.46
N ILE A 425 -10.06 4.32 6.20
CA ILE A 425 -9.82 5.74 5.93
C ILE A 425 -8.31 6.04 5.87
N ASN A 426 -7.90 7.01 5.07
CA ASN A 426 -6.49 7.45 5.03
C ASN A 426 -6.14 8.42 6.19
N ASN A 427 -4.85 8.76 6.31
CA ASN A 427 -4.36 9.69 7.34
C ASN A 427 -4.65 11.19 7.06
N ARG A 428 -5.52 11.51 6.11
CA ARG A 428 -5.86 12.89 5.73
C ARG A 428 -7.29 13.27 6.08
N CYS A 429 -8.06 12.38 6.70
CA CYS A 429 -9.42 12.69 7.18
C CYS A 429 -9.43 13.55 8.46
N GLY A 430 -8.32 14.18 8.86
CA GLY A 430 -8.22 14.92 10.13
C GLY A 430 -7.95 14.03 11.36
N LEU A 431 -7.79 12.72 11.16
CA LEU A 431 -7.28 11.75 12.12
C LEU A 431 -6.10 10.97 11.48
N PRO A 432 -5.26 10.28 12.27
CA PRO A 432 -4.14 9.50 11.72
C PRO A 432 -4.53 8.38 10.74
N GLY A 433 -5.81 7.97 10.72
CA GLY A 433 -6.38 6.98 9.79
C GLY A 433 -5.77 5.58 9.91
N ASP A 434 -5.91 4.77 8.86
CA ASP A 434 -5.47 3.38 8.81
C ASP A 434 -4.12 3.18 8.11
N PHE A 435 -3.71 4.15 7.29
CA PHE A 435 -2.48 4.14 6.51
C PHE A 435 -2.01 5.55 6.16
N ASP A 436 -0.69 5.71 5.98
CA ASP A 436 -0.07 6.99 5.62
C ASP A 436 -0.04 7.21 4.10
N THR A 437 -0.13 8.45 3.62
CA THR A 437 -0.24 8.77 2.17
C THR A 437 0.84 9.75 1.66
N PRO A 438 2.11 9.31 1.53
CA PRO A 438 3.15 10.14 0.93
C PRO A 438 2.90 10.34 -0.58
N GLU A 439 2.67 11.58 -1.00
CA GLU A 439 2.51 11.96 -2.43
C GLU A 439 3.86 12.01 -3.14
N TYR A 440 3.92 11.47 -4.36
CA TYR A 440 5.11 11.38 -5.23
C TYR A 440 6.37 10.80 -4.59
N ALA A 441 6.27 10.28 -3.37
CA ALA A 441 7.39 9.90 -2.55
C ALA A 441 7.48 8.39 -2.39
N ARG A 442 8.72 7.93 -2.30
CA ARG A 442 9.10 6.57 -1.95
C ARG A 442 9.97 6.63 -0.72
N TYR A 443 9.92 5.58 0.09
CA TYR A 443 10.80 5.45 1.23
C TYR A 443 12.08 4.71 0.85
N GLU A 444 13.17 5.04 1.54
CA GLU A 444 14.45 4.32 1.44
C GLU A 444 14.45 3.04 2.30
N ALA A 445 13.50 2.90 3.24
CA ALA A 445 13.42 1.78 4.16
C ALA A 445 11.98 1.29 4.34
N VAL A 446 11.83 0.06 4.85
CA VAL A 446 10.54 -0.51 5.26
C VAL A 446 9.86 0.42 6.27
N GLN A 447 8.59 0.70 6.05
CA GLN A 447 7.71 1.30 7.07
C GLN A 447 6.87 0.20 7.71
N THR A 448 6.83 0.16 9.04
CA THR A 448 6.05 -0.86 9.77
C THR A 448 4.56 -0.55 9.77
N ARG A 449 4.19 0.73 9.87
CA ARG A 449 2.84 1.21 9.59
C ARG A 449 2.56 1.13 8.09
N LYS A 450 1.33 0.77 7.73
CA LYS A 450 0.92 0.69 6.34
C LYS A 450 0.92 2.07 5.70
N TRP A 451 1.30 2.15 4.43
CA TRP A 451 1.32 3.39 3.68
C TRP A 451 0.99 3.15 2.20
N GLU A 452 0.63 4.23 1.50
CA GLU A 452 0.27 4.23 0.09
C GLU A 452 0.91 5.43 -0.62
N SER A 453 1.80 5.15 -1.55
CA SER A 453 2.31 6.18 -2.46
C SER A 453 1.29 6.46 -3.54
N ASN A 454 1.09 7.73 -3.88
CA ASN A 454 0.25 8.13 -5.00
C ASN A 454 0.94 9.18 -5.87
N LEU A 455 0.68 9.13 -7.18
CA LEU A 455 1.21 10.05 -8.20
C LEU A 455 0.43 9.97 -9.51
N GLY A 456 0.50 11.04 -10.31
CA GLY A 456 -0.04 11.11 -11.67
C GLY A 456 0.69 10.26 -12.70
N MET A 457 -0.07 9.65 -13.63
CA MET A 457 0.53 9.19 -14.89
C MET A 457 1.07 10.37 -15.72
N ASP A 458 0.39 11.50 -15.63
CA ASP A 458 0.94 12.80 -15.97
C ASP A 458 1.94 13.22 -14.87
N PRO A 459 3.22 13.47 -15.19
CA PRO A 459 4.22 13.78 -14.17
C PRO A 459 4.05 15.18 -13.54
N PHE A 460 3.11 16.00 -14.03
CA PHE A 460 2.91 17.37 -13.56
C PHE A 460 1.56 17.60 -12.87
N SER A 461 0.65 16.63 -12.92
CA SER A 461 -0.75 16.81 -12.54
C SER A 461 -1.43 15.48 -12.22
N TYR A 462 -2.50 15.52 -11.42
CA TYR A 462 -3.43 14.40 -11.33
C TYR A 462 -4.55 14.55 -12.39
N GLY A 463 -5.22 15.70 -12.41
CA GLY A 463 -6.25 16.00 -13.40
C GLY A 463 -5.68 16.13 -14.82
N TYR A 464 -6.54 15.90 -15.83
CA TYR A 464 -6.19 16.03 -17.24
C TYR A 464 -5.49 17.36 -17.55
N ASN A 465 -4.29 17.29 -18.11
CA ASN A 465 -3.54 18.47 -18.55
C ASN A 465 -3.20 18.39 -20.05
N ARG A 466 -3.84 19.24 -20.86
CA ARG A 466 -3.61 19.31 -22.31
C ARG A 466 -2.22 19.83 -22.69
N ALA A 467 -1.52 20.48 -21.75
CA ALA A 467 -0.17 20.97 -21.98
C ALA A 467 0.88 19.85 -21.91
N THR A 468 0.55 18.72 -21.30
CA THR A 468 1.50 17.61 -21.11
C THR A 468 1.78 16.91 -22.44
N PRO A 469 3.05 16.87 -22.90
CA PRO A 469 3.39 16.14 -24.10
C PRO A 469 3.24 14.63 -23.84
N VAL A 470 2.67 13.92 -24.81
CA VAL A 470 2.43 12.46 -24.73
C VAL A 470 3.68 11.66 -24.29
N SER A 471 4.87 12.10 -24.68
CA SER A 471 6.14 11.46 -24.32
C SER A 471 6.56 11.61 -22.85
N ALA A 472 5.93 12.50 -22.10
CA ALA A 472 6.24 12.73 -20.68
C ALA A 472 5.47 11.80 -19.73
N TYR A 473 4.36 11.20 -20.19
CA TYR A 473 3.57 10.27 -19.39
C TYR A 473 4.41 9.08 -18.92
N ILE A 474 4.14 8.63 -17.69
CA ILE A 474 4.87 7.53 -17.06
C ILE A 474 4.88 6.28 -17.95
N THR A 475 6.05 5.67 -18.10
CA THR A 475 6.23 4.49 -18.96
C THR A 475 5.79 3.20 -18.26
N PRO A 476 5.48 2.11 -18.99
CA PRO A 476 5.17 0.82 -18.39
C PRO A 476 6.27 0.31 -17.43
N ALA A 477 7.54 0.51 -17.80
CA ALA A 477 8.68 0.17 -16.97
C ALA A 477 8.68 0.92 -15.64
N SER A 478 8.40 2.23 -15.67
CA SER A 478 8.30 3.06 -14.48
C SER A 478 7.13 2.63 -13.58
N ILE A 479 5.97 2.26 -14.14
CA ILE A 479 4.83 1.71 -13.37
C ILE A 479 5.26 0.43 -12.63
N VAL A 480 5.83 -0.54 -13.36
CA VAL A 480 6.25 -1.84 -12.81
C VAL A 480 7.30 -1.68 -11.71
N THR A 481 8.37 -0.93 -11.99
CA THR A 481 9.45 -0.71 -11.02
C THR A 481 9.00 0.07 -9.79
N SER A 482 8.07 1.02 -9.93
CA SER A 482 7.46 1.73 -8.79
C SER A 482 6.68 0.75 -7.90
N LEU A 483 5.82 -0.08 -8.51
CA LEU A 483 5.04 -1.06 -7.78
C LEU A 483 5.92 -2.04 -6.99
N ILE A 484 7.01 -2.52 -7.59
CA ILE A 484 7.97 -3.43 -6.94
C ILE A 484 8.65 -2.75 -5.75
N ASP A 485 9.21 -1.54 -5.95
CA ASP A 485 9.93 -0.81 -4.90
C ASP A 485 9.03 -0.45 -3.71
N ILE A 486 7.82 0.02 -4.00
CA ILE A 486 6.83 0.37 -2.98
C ILE A 486 6.39 -0.89 -2.21
N THR A 487 6.07 -1.98 -2.92
CA THR A 487 5.59 -3.23 -2.30
C THR A 487 6.64 -3.86 -1.40
N SER A 488 7.92 -3.85 -1.79
CA SER A 488 9.00 -4.43 -0.96
C SER A 488 9.22 -3.67 0.34
N LYS A 489 8.72 -2.43 0.43
CA LYS A 489 8.84 -1.53 1.60
C LYS A 489 7.52 -1.38 2.36
N ASN A 490 6.62 -2.37 2.22
CA ASN A 490 5.31 -2.46 2.86
C ASN A 490 4.24 -1.48 2.32
N GLY A 491 4.50 -0.76 1.23
CA GLY A 491 3.57 0.19 0.65
C GLY A 491 2.51 -0.44 -0.25
N ASN A 492 1.48 0.34 -0.57
CA ASN A 492 0.64 0.18 -1.75
C ASN A 492 0.94 1.32 -2.75
N PHE A 493 0.67 1.09 -4.03
CA PHE A 493 0.86 2.05 -5.10
C PHE A 493 -0.50 2.42 -5.72
N LEU A 494 -0.88 3.68 -5.61
CA LEU A 494 -2.11 4.22 -6.15
C LEU A 494 -1.76 5.16 -7.32
N LEU A 495 -1.90 4.67 -8.56
CA LEU A 495 -1.50 5.40 -9.76
C LEU A 495 -2.68 6.14 -10.36
N ASP A 496 -2.54 7.44 -10.55
CA ASP A 496 -3.62 8.30 -11.02
C ASP A 496 -3.70 8.43 -12.54
N ILE A 497 -4.92 8.46 -13.06
CA ILE A 497 -5.25 8.89 -14.42
C ILE A 497 -6.07 10.18 -14.39
N GLY A 498 -5.88 11.01 -15.43
CA GLY A 498 -6.62 12.25 -15.63
C GLY A 498 -7.50 12.19 -16.90
N PRO A 499 -8.76 11.72 -16.82
CA PRO A 499 -9.65 11.67 -17.98
C PRO A 499 -10.07 13.05 -18.48
N GLN A 500 -10.33 13.17 -19.78
CA GLN A 500 -10.86 14.40 -20.39
C GLN A 500 -12.30 14.68 -19.94
N ALA A 501 -12.77 15.93 -20.06
CA ALA A 501 -14.14 16.32 -19.67
C ALA A 501 -15.27 15.50 -20.34
N ASN A 502 -15.03 14.94 -21.52
CA ASN A 502 -16.00 14.06 -22.18
C ASN A 502 -16.01 12.62 -21.64
N GLY A 503 -15.12 12.26 -20.71
CA GLY A 503 -14.99 10.92 -20.12
C GLY A 503 -13.97 10.00 -20.80
N THR A 504 -13.28 10.48 -21.84
CA THR A 504 -12.22 9.71 -22.52
C THR A 504 -10.95 9.70 -21.69
N ILE A 505 -10.45 8.51 -21.35
CA ILE A 505 -9.10 8.34 -20.77
C ILE A 505 -8.06 8.52 -21.88
N VAL A 506 -6.97 9.23 -21.59
CA VAL A 506 -5.94 9.55 -22.59
C VAL A 506 -5.32 8.26 -23.15
N ASP A 507 -5.16 8.18 -24.47
CA ASP A 507 -4.75 6.93 -25.13
C ASP A 507 -3.39 6.39 -24.65
N ILE A 508 -2.44 7.28 -24.30
CA ILE A 508 -1.15 6.85 -23.77
C ILE A 508 -1.25 6.27 -22.37
N GLU A 509 -2.16 6.79 -21.53
CA GLU A 509 -2.46 6.21 -20.21
C GLU A 509 -3.02 4.79 -20.37
N LYS A 510 -4.06 4.65 -21.21
CA LYS A 510 -4.67 3.34 -21.52
C LYS A 510 -3.64 2.34 -22.02
N LYS A 511 -2.78 2.76 -22.96
CA LYS A 511 -1.74 1.91 -23.53
C LYS A 511 -0.73 1.49 -22.47
N ASN A 512 -0.19 2.44 -21.71
CA ASN A 512 0.88 2.15 -20.76
C ASN A 512 0.39 1.33 -19.57
N LEU A 513 -0.85 1.54 -19.11
CA LEU A 513 -1.51 0.71 -18.09
C LEU A 513 -1.69 -0.73 -18.57
N ARG A 514 -2.17 -0.95 -19.80
CA ARG A 514 -2.31 -2.31 -20.36
C ARG A 514 -0.96 -2.99 -20.55
N ASP A 515 0.05 -2.24 -20.96
CA ASP A 515 1.41 -2.77 -21.16
C ASP A 515 2.04 -3.19 -19.83
N ALA A 516 1.95 -2.36 -18.79
CA ALA A 516 2.39 -2.71 -17.43
C ALA A 516 1.53 -3.86 -16.87
N GLY A 517 0.23 -3.83 -17.08
CA GLY A 517 -0.72 -4.83 -16.58
C GLY A 517 -0.47 -6.24 -17.10
N ARG A 518 0.04 -6.40 -18.34
CA ARG A 518 0.49 -7.72 -18.83
C ARG A 518 1.61 -8.29 -17.96
N TRP A 519 2.59 -7.46 -17.59
CA TRP A 519 3.67 -7.86 -16.68
C TRP A 519 3.13 -8.10 -15.26
N ILE A 520 2.34 -7.18 -14.71
CA ILE A 520 1.83 -7.26 -13.33
C ILE A 520 1.04 -8.55 -13.13
N LYS A 521 0.16 -8.90 -14.08
CA LYS A 521 -0.64 -10.13 -13.98
C LYS A 521 0.19 -11.40 -14.09
N SER A 522 1.19 -11.46 -14.99
CA SER A 522 2.05 -12.64 -15.10
C SER A 522 2.97 -12.84 -13.89
N HIS A 523 3.22 -11.78 -13.12
CA HIS A 523 4.10 -11.77 -11.95
C HIS A 523 3.35 -11.65 -10.61
N GLY A 524 2.02 -11.75 -10.63
CA GLY A 524 1.16 -11.40 -9.51
C GLY A 524 1.50 -12.11 -8.19
N GLU A 525 1.99 -13.35 -8.24
CA GLU A 525 2.37 -14.10 -7.03
C GLU A 525 3.53 -13.49 -6.23
N ALA A 526 4.34 -12.63 -6.86
CA ALA A 526 5.45 -11.92 -6.23
C ALA A 526 5.07 -10.51 -5.76
N ILE A 527 3.85 -10.05 -6.06
CA ILE A 527 3.35 -8.71 -5.70
C ILE A 527 2.20 -8.82 -4.72
N PHE A 528 1.09 -9.43 -5.15
CA PHE A 528 -0.15 -9.51 -4.38
C PHE A 528 -0.05 -10.53 -3.25
N ASN A 529 -0.72 -10.24 -2.13
CA ASN A 529 -0.70 -11.08 -0.92
C ASN A 529 0.71 -11.39 -0.38
N THR A 530 1.71 -10.61 -0.77
CA THR A 530 3.07 -10.68 -0.23
C THR A 530 3.24 -9.75 0.97
N THR A 531 4.31 -9.97 1.72
CA THR A 531 4.84 -9.03 2.69
C THR A 531 6.31 -8.73 2.41
N TYR A 532 6.82 -7.65 3.00
CA TYR A 532 8.23 -7.28 2.92
C TYR A 532 9.10 -8.33 3.62
N TRP A 533 10.37 -8.40 3.21
CA TRP A 533 11.36 -9.17 3.96
C TRP A 533 11.91 -8.34 5.12
N PHE A 534 11.92 -8.94 6.31
CA PHE A 534 12.31 -8.27 7.55
C PHE A 534 13.78 -7.86 7.57
N ILE A 535 14.67 -8.65 6.97
CA ILE A 535 16.11 -8.41 7.04
C ILE A 535 16.51 -7.19 6.23
N THR A 536 16.01 -7.08 4.99
CA THR A 536 16.18 -5.91 4.14
C THR A 536 15.11 -5.89 3.04
N PRO A 537 14.58 -4.72 2.64
CA PRO A 537 13.67 -4.63 1.50
C PRO A 537 14.39 -4.67 0.14
N GLU A 538 15.70 -4.43 0.12
CA GLU A 538 16.48 -4.23 -1.10
C GLU A 538 17.95 -4.63 -0.98
N GLU A 539 18.60 -4.81 -2.13
CA GLU A 539 20.04 -5.02 -2.24
C GLU A 539 20.61 -4.32 -3.48
N GLY A 540 21.51 -3.36 -3.24
CA GLY A 540 22.03 -2.46 -4.26
C GLY A 540 20.93 -1.68 -4.98
N ASP A 541 21.27 -1.14 -6.16
CA ASP A 541 20.34 -0.31 -6.94
C ASP A 541 19.26 -1.13 -7.66
N THR A 542 19.32 -2.46 -7.59
CA THR A 542 18.52 -3.35 -8.46
C THR A 542 17.65 -4.35 -7.72
N GLY A 543 18.10 -4.90 -6.59
CA GLY A 543 17.43 -6.02 -5.92
C GLY A 543 16.29 -5.57 -5.03
N ARG A 544 15.14 -6.23 -5.10
CA ARG A 544 13.97 -6.05 -4.22
C ARG A 544 13.44 -7.40 -3.76
N PHE A 545 12.89 -7.44 -2.55
CA PHE A 545 12.44 -8.69 -1.93
C PHE A 545 11.00 -8.61 -1.45
N THR A 546 10.24 -9.65 -1.77
CA THR A 546 8.91 -9.89 -1.20
C THR A 546 8.80 -11.36 -0.81
N GLN A 547 7.84 -11.69 0.04
CA GLN A 547 7.65 -13.07 0.50
C GLN A 547 6.20 -13.38 0.83
N THR A 548 5.89 -14.67 0.78
CA THR A 548 4.64 -15.28 1.25
C THR A 548 5.00 -16.37 2.26
N PRO A 549 4.02 -16.97 2.95
CA PRO A 549 4.27 -18.16 3.78
C PRO A 549 4.90 -19.35 3.01
N ASP A 550 4.81 -19.36 1.69
CA ASP A 550 5.18 -20.50 0.84
C ASP A 550 6.37 -20.24 -0.09
N ALA A 551 6.81 -18.99 -0.23
CA ALA A 551 7.91 -18.64 -1.12
C ALA A 551 8.58 -17.31 -0.80
N PHE A 552 9.85 -17.21 -1.19
CA PHE A 552 10.62 -15.97 -1.21
C PHE A 552 10.85 -15.53 -2.66
N TYR A 553 10.69 -14.25 -2.93
CA TYR A 553 10.83 -13.66 -4.27
C TYR A 553 11.98 -12.65 -4.30
N MET A 554 12.79 -12.76 -5.35
CA MET A 554 13.90 -11.87 -5.66
C MET A 554 13.56 -11.17 -6.98
N LEU A 555 13.30 -9.87 -6.91
CA LEU A 555 12.90 -9.05 -8.04
C LEU A 555 14.06 -8.13 -8.43
N THR A 556 14.25 -7.93 -9.73
CA THR A 556 15.29 -7.02 -10.27
C THR A 556 14.63 -5.86 -11.00
N LEU A 557 14.97 -4.62 -10.65
CA LEU A 557 14.38 -3.41 -11.27
C LEU A 557 14.88 -3.13 -12.70
N TYR A 558 15.93 -3.85 -13.13
CA TYR A 558 16.57 -3.70 -14.44
C TYR A 558 17.01 -5.07 -14.97
N PRO A 559 17.32 -5.20 -16.28
CA PRO A 559 17.86 -6.43 -16.85
C PRO A 559 19.04 -6.97 -16.03
N PRO A 560 18.93 -8.20 -15.49
CA PRO A 560 20.01 -8.77 -14.71
C PRO A 560 21.19 -9.13 -15.62
N ASN A 561 22.39 -9.22 -15.06
CA ASN A 561 23.58 -9.70 -15.76
C ASN A 561 23.53 -11.22 -15.99
N ALA A 562 24.61 -11.79 -16.56
CA ALA A 562 24.84 -13.25 -16.63
C ALA A 562 24.84 -13.93 -15.26
N THR A 563 25.18 -13.17 -14.22
CA THR A 563 25.20 -13.63 -12.85
C THR A 563 24.50 -12.59 -11.99
N LEU A 564 23.62 -13.05 -11.09
CA LEU A 564 23.10 -12.26 -9.98
C LEU A 564 23.66 -12.85 -8.70
N VAL A 565 24.43 -12.05 -7.96
CA VAL A 565 24.95 -12.43 -6.64
C VAL A 565 24.20 -11.61 -5.60
N LEU A 566 23.63 -12.29 -4.61
CA LEU A 566 22.96 -11.69 -3.47
C LEU A 566 23.76 -11.98 -2.20
N ASP A 567 24.33 -10.93 -1.61
CA ASP A 567 25.09 -11.00 -0.36
C ASP A 567 24.18 -11.06 0.87
N SER A 568 22.94 -10.57 0.75
CA SER A 568 21.94 -10.71 1.78
C SER A 568 21.64 -12.19 2.03
N PRO A 569 21.36 -12.58 3.28
CA PRO A 569 21.20 -13.97 3.64
C PRO A 569 19.79 -14.48 3.30
N VAL A 570 19.47 -14.52 2.01
CA VAL A 570 18.22 -15.01 1.45
C VAL A 570 17.89 -16.41 1.99
N PRO A 571 16.61 -16.77 2.19
CA PRO A 571 16.21 -18.03 2.82
C PRO A 571 16.38 -19.27 1.91
N TYR A 572 17.52 -19.37 1.22
CA TYR A 572 17.94 -20.46 0.35
C TYR A 572 18.64 -21.57 1.13
N VAL A 573 18.28 -22.81 0.84
CA VAL A 573 18.98 -24.01 1.32
C VAL A 573 19.52 -24.79 0.12
N ALA A 574 20.70 -25.40 0.29
CA ALA A 574 21.32 -26.20 -0.76
C ALA A 574 20.34 -27.30 -1.26
N GLY A 575 20.06 -27.27 -2.57
CA GLY A 575 19.10 -28.16 -3.22
C GLY A 575 17.75 -27.52 -3.55
N ASP A 576 17.46 -26.33 -3.02
CA ASP A 576 16.31 -25.54 -3.45
C ASP A 576 16.42 -25.24 -4.95
N LYS A 577 15.28 -25.32 -5.66
CA LYS A 577 15.18 -24.99 -7.08
C LYS A 577 14.69 -23.56 -7.23
N VAL A 578 15.59 -22.66 -7.61
CA VAL A 578 15.20 -21.29 -7.97
C VAL A 578 14.50 -21.32 -9.32
N THR A 579 13.31 -20.76 -9.43
CA THR A 579 12.54 -20.72 -10.67
C THR A 579 12.22 -19.30 -11.12
N VAL A 580 12.10 -19.10 -12.43
CA VAL A 580 11.59 -17.83 -13.01
C VAL A 580 10.08 -17.72 -12.72
N VAL A 581 9.63 -16.52 -12.38
CA VAL A 581 8.20 -16.15 -12.25
C VAL A 581 7.85 -15.23 -13.41
N GLY A 582 6.65 -15.40 -13.97
CA GLY A 582 6.21 -14.62 -15.14
C GLY A 582 7.02 -14.83 -16.42
N GLY A 583 6.70 -14.04 -17.43
CA GLY A 583 7.32 -14.09 -18.76
C GLY A 583 7.16 -15.43 -19.49
N ASN A 584 7.87 -15.56 -20.61
CA ASN A 584 7.80 -16.76 -21.47
C ASN A 584 8.54 -17.98 -20.87
N MET A 585 9.32 -17.77 -19.81
CA MET A 585 10.12 -18.81 -19.16
C MET A 585 9.65 -19.16 -17.74
N SER A 586 8.44 -18.73 -17.35
CA SER A 586 7.85 -19.05 -16.04
C SER A 586 8.00 -20.54 -15.68
N GLY A 587 8.45 -20.81 -14.45
CA GLY A 587 8.71 -22.15 -13.92
C GLY A 587 10.05 -22.76 -14.33
N SER A 588 10.81 -22.12 -15.23
CA SER A 588 12.15 -22.61 -15.61
C SER A 588 13.12 -22.51 -14.43
N VAL A 589 13.89 -23.57 -14.20
CA VAL A 589 14.89 -23.60 -13.14
C VAL A 589 16.11 -22.79 -13.54
N VAL A 590 16.54 -21.88 -12.66
CA VAL A 590 17.77 -21.10 -12.78
C VAL A 590 18.86 -21.79 -11.98
N PRO A 591 20.02 -22.13 -12.57
CA PRO A 591 21.14 -22.69 -11.82
C PRO A 591 21.54 -21.76 -10.67
N SER A 592 21.50 -22.28 -9.45
CA SER A 592 21.74 -21.53 -8.22
C SER A 592 22.71 -22.26 -7.29
N ARG A 593 23.58 -21.53 -6.60
CA ARG A 593 24.47 -22.09 -5.58
C ARG A 593 24.83 -21.08 -4.50
N LEU A 594 25.18 -21.58 -3.32
CA LEU A 594 25.82 -20.77 -2.28
C LEU A 594 27.32 -20.68 -2.58
N LEU A 595 27.85 -19.47 -2.48
CA LEU A 595 29.28 -19.20 -2.48
C LEU A 595 29.90 -19.48 -1.10
N ALA A 596 31.22 -19.53 -1.03
CA ALA A 596 31.93 -19.86 0.22
C ALA A 596 31.69 -18.85 1.35
N ASN A 597 31.35 -17.60 1.01
CA ASN A 597 30.99 -16.54 1.95
C ASN A 597 29.49 -16.55 2.36
N GLY A 598 28.69 -17.46 1.80
CA GLY A 598 27.25 -17.57 2.07
C GLY A 598 26.34 -16.79 1.11
N SER A 599 26.88 -16.00 0.18
CA SER A 599 26.08 -15.31 -0.83
C SER A 599 25.40 -16.28 -1.78
N LEU A 600 24.19 -15.97 -2.24
CA LEU A 600 23.49 -16.74 -3.27
C LEU A 600 23.90 -16.25 -4.66
N GLU A 601 24.39 -17.15 -5.50
CA GLU A 601 24.67 -16.87 -6.91
C GLU A 601 23.63 -17.56 -7.80
N LEU A 602 23.01 -16.79 -8.70
CA LEU A 602 22.18 -17.28 -9.80
C LEU A 602 22.92 -17.11 -11.12
N THR A 603 23.00 -18.17 -11.94
CA THR A 603 23.48 -18.09 -13.32
C THR A 603 22.31 -17.91 -14.26
N ILE A 604 22.17 -16.70 -14.81
CA ILE A 604 21.04 -16.31 -15.63
C ILE A 604 21.45 -16.48 -17.10
N SER A 605 20.67 -17.24 -17.88
CA SER A 605 20.96 -17.45 -19.30
C SER A 605 20.49 -16.27 -20.16
N ASP A 606 21.02 -16.14 -21.38
CA ASP A 606 20.49 -15.17 -22.35
C ASP A 606 19.01 -15.39 -22.64
N ALA A 607 18.55 -16.65 -22.64
CA ALA A 607 17.14 -16.99 -22.83
C ALA A 607 16.26 -16.41 -21.72
N VAL A 608 16.68 -16.51 -20.45
CA VAL A 608 15.94 -15.93 -19.32
C VAL A 608 16.00 -14.40 -19.33
N ARG A 609 17.15 -13.80 -19.67
CA ARG A 609 17.23 -12.35 -19.84
C ARG A 609 16.31 -11.83 -20.94
N GLY A 610 16.22 -12.55 -22.06
CA GLY A 610 15.39 -12.17 -23.20
C GLY A 610 13.92 -12.59 -23.09
N SER A 611 13.51 -13.27 -22.02
CA SER A 611 12.15 -13.81 -21.89
C SER A 611 11.15 -12.89 -21.19
N ASP A 612 11.63 -11.76 -20.67
CA ASP A 612 10.83 -10.80 -19.90
C ASP A 612 11.19 -9.35 -20.24
N GLU A 613 10.34 -8.44 -19.78
CA GLU A 613 10.48 -6.99 -19.97
C GLU A 613 10.29 -6.28 -18.64
N TYR A 614 10.90 -5.09 -18.50
CA TYR A 614 10.82 -4.21 -17.32
C TYR A 614 11.50 -4.75 -16.04
N SER A 615 11.22 -5.98 -15.62
CA SER A 615 11.75 -6.60 -14.40
C SER A 615 11.75 -8.13 -14.49
N TRP A 616 12.72 -8.78 -13.83
CA TRP A 616 12.83 -10.23 -13.75
C TRP A 616 12.65 -10.69 -12.31
N VAL A 617 11.87 -11.76 -12.14
CA VAL A 617 11.52 -12.31 -10.83
C VAL A 617 11.97 -13.76 -10.71
N PHE A 618 12.64 -14.05 -9.60
CA PHE A 618 13.13 -15.38 -9.24
C PHE A 618 12.51 -15.81 -7.91
N LYS A 619 12.09 -17.07 -7.82
CA LYS A 619 11.37 -17.62 -6.66
C LYS A 619 12.16 -18.76 -6.03
N ILE A 620 12.24 -18.73 -4.70
CA ILE A 620 12.61 -19.89 -3.87
C ILE A 620 11.32 -20.44 -3.26
N PRO A 621 10.80 -21.60 -3.72
CA PRO A 621 9.65 -22.22 -3.10
C PRO A 621 10.05 -22.90 -1.78
N PHE A 622 9.27 -22.70 -0.72
CA PHE A 622 9.61 -23.22 0.60
C PHE A 622 9.38 -24.74 0.79
N GLY A 623 8.77 -25.42 -0.18
CA GLY A 623 8.47 -26.88 -0.18
C GLY A 623 9.39 -27.77 -1.06
N GLY A 624 10.66 -27.41 -1.25
CA GLY A 624 11.54 -27.99 -2.29
C GLY A 624 12.51 -29.13 -1.93
N VAL A 625 12.54 -29.70 -0.72
CA VAL A 625 13.49 -30.79 -0.39
C VAL A 625 12.80 -32.16 -0.46
N GLN A 626 12.82 -32.80 -1.63
CA GLN A 626 12.66 -34.26 -1.70
C GLN A 626 13.90 -34.91 -1.09
N THR A 627 13.75 -35.49 0.09
CA THR A 627 14.70 -36.45 0.64
C THR A 627 14.75 -37.67 -0.29
N MET A 628 15.93 -37.94 -0.87
CA MET A 628 16.15 -39.16 -1.66
C MET A 628 15.89 -40.41 -0.82
N GLY A 629 15.01 -41.29 -1.30
CA GLY A 629 14.79 -42.64 -0.76
C GLY A 629 13.72 -43.45 -1.51
N ASN A 630 14.13 -44.19 -2.55
CA ASN A 630 13.50 -45.32 -3.29
C ASN A 630 11.99 -45.64 -3.10
N ALA A 631 11.17 -45.34 -4.12
CA ALA A 631 10.57 -46.25 -5.15
C ALA A 631 9.15 -46.77 -4.83
N THR A 632 8.14 -46.43 -5.64
CA THR A 632 7.78 -47.20 -6.85
C THR A 632 7.01 -46.36 -7.89
N TYR A 633 7.57 -46.28 -9.11
CA TYR A 633 6.86 -46.10 -10.38
C TYR A 633 7.46 -47.11 -11.37
N THR A 634 6.62 -47.81 -12.12
CA THR A 634 6.99 -48.89 -13.04
C THR A 634 7.34 -48.36 -14.43
N GLY A 635 8.51 -48.73 -14.96
CA GLY A 635 8.91 -48.43 -16.34
C GLY A 635 10.40 -48.70 -16.64
N SER A 636 10.73 -49.97 -16.90
CA SER A 636 11.88 -50.52 -17.67
C SER A 636 13.26 -49.83 -17.66
N ALA A 637 14.24 -50.48 -17.01
CA ALA A 637 15.70 -50.33 -17.23
C ALA A 637 16.25 -51.52 -18.07
N PRO A 638 17.46 -51.47 -18.69
CA PRO A 638 18.73 -51.88 -18.02
C PRO A 638 20.04 -51.24 -18.61
N PRO A 639 21.29 -51.61 -18.20
CA PRO A 639 21.85 -51.85 -16.87
C PRO A 639 23.25 -51.21 -16.57
N ALA A 640 23.48 -50.93 -15.28
CA ALA A 640 24.67 -51.15 -14.43
C ALA A 640 26.11 -50.80 -14.84
N GLN A 641 26.83 -50.10 -13.93
CA GLN A 641 28.09 -50.60 -13.36
C GLN A 641 28.39 -50.04 -11.96
N GLN A 642 28.78 -50.94 -11.06
CA GLN A 642 29.14 -50.77 -9.65
C GLN A 642 30.57 -50.23 -9.44
N THR A 643 30.80 -49.68 -8.25
CA THR A 643 31.87 -49.98 -7.25
C THR A 643 32.34 -48.67 -6.60
N ALA A 644 32.86 -48.57 -5.37
CA ALA A 644 32.74 -49.28 -4.09
C ALA A 644 33.56 -48.45 -3.07
N ASN A 645 33.28 -48.63 -1.78
CA ASN A 645 34.18 -48.49 -0.61
C ASN A 645 34.40 -47.12 0.08
N ASP A 646 33.83 -47.07 1.30
CA ASP A 646 34.46 -47.03 2.63
C ASP A 646 35.46 -45.92 3.03
N ALA A 647 35.14 -45.26 4.16
CA ALA A 647 35.89 -45.24 5.45
C ALA A 647 35.61 -43.94 6.24
N ARG A 648 34.82 -43.97 7.32
CA ARG A 648 35.21 -44.05 8.76
C ARG A 648 35.98 -42.85 9.35
N LYS A 649 35.31 -42.22 10.35
CA LYS A 649 35.81 -41.82 11.69
C LYS A 649 36.79 -40.61 11.72
N LEU A 650 36.79 -39.66 12.67
CA LEU A 650 36.53 -39.67 14.11
C LEU A 650 36.26 -38.23 14.64
N SER A 651 35.66 -38.20 15.83
CA SER A 651 35.34 -37.10 16.74
C SER A 651 36.51 -36.21 17.20
N SER A 652 36.20 -34.98 17.61
CA SER A 652 36.52 -34.52 18.98
C SER A 652 35.75 -33.23 19.34
N SER A 653 34.98 -33.34 20.41
CA SER A 653 34.31 -32.32 21.21
C SER A 653 35.26 -31.28 21.82
N CYS A 654 34.81 -30.02 21.94
CA CYS A 654 35.06 -29.19 23.13
C CYS A 654 34.03 -28.06 23.26
N LEU A 655 33.51 -27.92 24.47
CA LEU A 655 32.52 -26.93 24.92
C LEU A 655 33.03 -25.48 24.79
N GLY A 656 32.10 -24.57 24.49
CA GLY A 656 32.21 -23.14 24.75
C GLY A 656 30.85 -22.47 24.59
N LEU A 657 30.15 -22.23 25.70
CA LEU A 657 28.95 -21.38 25.81
C LEU A 657 29.39 -19.91 25.92
N VAL A 658 28.76 -18.96 25.20
CA VAL A 658 28.53 -17.51 25.50
C VAL A 658 27.84 -16.88 24.25
N PRO A 659 26.91 -15.89 24.38
CA PRO A 659 25.85 -15.64 23.39
C PRO A 659 26.15 -14.50 22.37
N SER A 660 25.46 -14.56 21.23
CA SER A 660 25.44 -13.58 20.13
C SER A 660 24.09 -12.86 20.04
N VAL A 661 24.02 -11.69 19.39
CA VAL A 661 23.02 -10.62 19.65
C VAL A 661 22.38 -10.07 18.35
N LEU A 662 21.09 -9.67 18.35
CA LEU A 662 20.35 -9.04 17.23
C LEU A 662 19.78 -7.64 17.61
N LEU A 663 19.90 -6.61 16.77
CA LEU A 663 19.67 -5.19 17.13
C LEU A 663 18.37 -4.58 16.55
N GLY A 664 17.49 -4.03 17.38
CA GLY A 664 16.39 -3.16 16.98
C GLY A 664 16.59 -1.72 17.46
N LEU A 665 16.50 -0.74 16.56
CA LEU A 665 16.65 0.70 16.81
C LEU A 665 15.34 1.43 16.47
N MET A 666 14.88 2.30 17.35
CA MET A 666 13.70 3.14 17.13
C MET A 666 14.13 4.62 17.06
N PHE A 667 13.90 5.27 15.93
CA PHE A 667 14.28 6.66 15.64
C PHE A 667 13.04 7.55 15.50
N CYS A 668 13.05 8.79 16.00
CA CYS A 668 12.11 9.82 15.51
C CYS A 668 12.86 10.96 14.85
N PHE A 669 12.28 11.48 13.77
CA PHE A 669 12.57 12.81 13.26
C PHE A 669 11.47 13.73 13.77
N ALA A 670 11.88 14.82 14.42
CA ALA A 670 11.04 15.92 14.88
C ALA A 670 11.25 17.12 13.98
#